data_AF-A0A8X6PPJ4-F1
#
_entry.id   AF-A0A8X6PPJ4-F1
#
_cell.length_a   1.000
_cell.length_b   1.000
_cell.length_c   1.000
_cell.angle_alpha   90.00
_cell.angle_beta   90.00
_cell.angle_gamma   90.00
#
_symmetry.space_group_name_H-M   'P 1'
#
loop_
_entity.id
_entity.type
_entity.pdbx_description
1 polymer ?
#
loop_
_entity_poly.entity_id
_entity_poly.type
_entity_poly.pdbx_seq_one_letter_code
_entity_poly.pdbx_strand_id
1 'polypeptide(L)'
;MNLCSTRRSAGLPFIIQALLTSEPGISSSLFFKDTISSLLSMASIQKIEGNLDEKVHALNILRALFRDACLSDVLIPFVSEALKVSIIGFKSQSWAVRNSSTLLFSALMTRIFGVISSQDEGGRKNHLTGRTFFSYYKESYAFLFNELEHCVSVLSKNQESISLVPALYPILLLLGRLYPAPGECDSRLVSFIPFLDVCSSSPVWKVRVLVAKALVPLISAENYLFTLQSLFDSLPHTGNVIQGHNRIHGKCLQILYLLRECCHLSEEHKKLIEKNLYFWVHSHSELAMKFNKCYTTRAAFLEVILAAITMNITLDATFLLNVTKDVLSEIMTISKDPDKEYYLNLAVIIVLLSLQQMEQGKVYIFLGNFGCKSDSVSVFIQHFLVTPYESVQSIVLQFLVCIFQKENRICGPNLDSSISPIFFSNVISIAVCTLIEKHSSVFSDLHNDQDLTKFILKMLAMENINPSSLGLVFHLLYLMPSTVDLEWDFIEQNQASCSCVKLEYVLSHMKNCKRDDISNPMLLFSTCVVVKICTSSIQKISSDLSSCTKCMTVLKKWSEVMEESSGSENCISKRRAVLNAFQIIPYELLLNKSRILDDFTIKLWQALLYLLIDDEPEIKQMSSELIISMKASGESERRILPVVPSMALDIMIEIFIKAQLCSSSQCVAVLLNWMLSCEVQTFDCVGDEQPFDRGELNVFAEDLLLTNIVYKHLSQYLQSKCIGKSFSLSLKKVSNWKFSTDSKIDDEVSIDQIVISFLSELDAILQRLLSRGAVSSLLDCHFDVDLLQISQRLYAIMCFSSWISESVKCLGLAILAKMKKIKGRPFFLEDLLSQVKMCFLKNETH
;
A
#
# COMPACT_ATOMS: atom_id res chain seq x y z
N MET A 1 42.31 10.29 -28.57
CA MET A 1 42.37 9.49 -27.32
C MET A 1 41.49 8.27 -27.50
N ASN A 2 42.05 7.06 -27.48
CA ASN A 2 41.25 5.82 -27.48
C ASN A 2 40.71 5.62 -26.05
N LEU A 3 39.57 6.25 -25.75
CA LEU A 3 38.87 6.10 -24.48
C LEU A 3 37.98 4.85 -24.52
N CYS A 4 38.00 4.09 -23.42
CA CYS A 4 37.36 2.79 -23.26
C CYS A 4 35.87 2.77 -23.66
N SER A 5 35.48 1.84 -24.54
CA SER A 5 34.12 1.70 -25.11
C SER A 5 33.10 1.13 -24.11
N THR A 6 32.94 1.76 -22.94
CA THR A 6 31.88 1.40 -21.99
C THR A 6 30.60 2.16 -22.35
N ARG A 7 29.43 1.50 -22.22
CA ARG A 7 28.10 2.06 -22.58
C ARG A 7 27.77 3.40 -21.89
N ARG A 8 28.49 3.79 -20.84
CA ARG A 8 28.32 5.03 -20.07
C ARG A 8 29.53 5.97 -20.07
N SER A 9 30.50 5.74 -20.97
CA SER A 9 31.64 6.65 -21.17
C SER A 9 32.60 6.78 -19.96
N ALA A 10 32.75 5.71 -19.15
CA ALA A 10 33.81 5.55 -18.14
C ALA A 10 34.10 6.78 -17.24
N GLY A 11 33.06 7.50 -16.80
CA GLY A 11 33.20 8.66 -15.89
C GLY A 11 33.49 10.00 -16.59
N LEU A 12 33.78 10.01 -17.89
CA LEU A 12 34.02 11.23 -18.68
C LEU A 12 32.90 12.29 -18.53
N PRO A 13 31.59 11.94 -18.55
CA PRO A 13 30.53 12.92 -18.33
C PRO A 13 30.67 13.71 -17.03
N PHE A 14 31.07 13.04 -15.94
CA PHE A 14 31.20 13.67 -14.62
C PHE A 14 32.47 14.51 -14.50
N ILE A 15 33.55 14.13 -15.19
CA ILE A 15 34.77 14.94 -15.25
C ILE A 15 34.48 16.28 -15.95
N ILE A 16 33.83 16.24 -17.12
CA ILE A 16 33.46 17.46 -17.85
C ILE A 16 32.46 18.29 -17.05
N GLN A 17 31.47 17.65 -16.41
CA GLN A 17 30.53 18.31 -15.51
C GLN A 17 31.25 19.05 -14.38
N ALA A 18 32.18 18.41 -13.67
CA ALA A 18 32.93 19.02 -12.58
C ALA A 18 33.79 20.21 -13.04
N LEU A 19 34.39 20.12 -14.24
CA LEU A 19 35.14 21.22 -14.83
C LEU A 19 34.25 22.43 -15.13
N LEU A 20 33.09 22.19 -15.77
CA LEU A 20 32.17 23.27 -16.13
C LEU A 20 31.48 23.88 -14.91
N THR A 21 31.13 23.10 -13.88
CA THR A 21 30.53 23.64 -12.65
C THR A 21 31.51 24.44 -11.80
N SER A 22 32.81 24.24 -11.97
CA SER A 22 33.87 25.00 -11.28
C SER A 22 34.24 26.32 -11.98
N GLU A 23 33.65 26.61 -13.15
CA GLU A 23 33.95 27.81 -13.94
C GLU A 23 33.45 29.09 -13.24
N PRO A 24 34.32 30.07 -12.94
CA PRO A 24 33.91 31.33 -12.33
C PRO A 24 33.04 32.16 -13.29
N GLY A 25 31.92 32.70 -12.79
CA GLY A 25 31.07 33.58 -13.62
C GLY A 25 30.40 32.86 -14.80
N ILE A 26 30.07 31.57 -14.62
CA ILE A 26 29.56 30.64 -15.64
C ILE A 26 28.47 31.18 -16.57
N SER A 27 27.56 32.03 -16.07
CA SER A 27 26.49 32.66 -16.87
C SER A 27 27.00 33.52 -18.03
N SER A 28 28.19 34.10 -17.87
CA SER A 28 28.85 34.95 -18.85
C SER A 28 30.04 34.29 -19.57
N SER A 29 30.46 33.09 -19.14
CA SER A 29 31.64 32.41 -19.67
C SER A 29 31.46 32.01 -21.14
N LEU A 30 32.35 32.51 -21.99
CA LEU A 30 32.45 32.09 -23.40
C LEU A 30 32.92 30.64 -23.51
N PHE A 31 33.86 30.23 -22.65
CA PHE A 31 34.36 28.85 -22.61
C PHE A 31 33.23 27.85 -22.37
N PHE A 32 32.32 28.14 -21.44
CA PHE A 32 31.13 27.32 -21.21
C PHE A 32 30.28 27.23 -22.48
N LYS A 33 29.92 28.38 -23.07
CA LYS A 33 29.06 28.43 -24.27
C LYS A 33 29.66 27.71 -25.47
N ASP A 34 30.96 27.88 -25.70
CA ASP A 34 31.71 27.22 -26.77
C ASP A 34 31.80 25.72 -26.54
N THR A 35 32.01 25.29 -25.29
CA THR A 35 32.03 23.87 -24.94
C THR A 35 30.68 23.20 -25.20
N ILE A 36 29.57 23.80 -24.76
CA ILE A 36 28.23 23.25 -25.02
C ILE A 36 27.94 23.22 -26.53
N SER A 37 28.26 24.29 -27.26
CA SER A 37 28.08 24.37 -28.71
C SER A 37 28.89 23.31 -29.46
N SER A 38 30.12 23.06 -29.02
CA SER A 38 30.99 22.01 -29.56
C SER A 38 30.41 20.62 -29.30
N LEU A 39 29.96 20.35 -28.06
CA LEU A 39 29.32 19.09 -27.71
C LEU A 39 28.04 18.82 -28.52
N LEU A 40 27.21 19.84 -28.72
CA LEU A 40 26.01 19.74 -29.57
C LEU A 40 26.36 19.45 -31.03
N SER A 41 27.37 20.13 -31.57
CA SER A 41 27.89 19.88 -32.92
C SER A 41 28.44 18.46 -33.07
N MET A 42 29.18 17.95 -32.07
CA MET A 42 29.71 16.58 -32.05
C MET A 42 28.60 15.53 -31.96
N ALA A 43 27.54 15.81 -31.19
CA ALA A 43 26.41 14.89 -31.01
C ALA A 43 25.48 14.81 -32.25
N SER A 44 25.55 15.78 -33.16
CA SER A 44 24.68 15.84 -34.35
C SER A 44 24.94 14.70 -35.35
N ILE A 45 23.88 14.02 -35.76
CA ILE A 45 23.95 12.84 -36.66
C ILE A 45 23.89 13.24 -38.13
N GLN A 46 23.47 14.47 -38.44
CA GLN A 46 23.40 14.96 -39.83
C GLN A 46 24.80 15.11 -40.46
N LYS A 47 25.86 15.18 -39.66
CA LYS A 47 27.25 15.12 -40.14
C LYS A 47 27.65 13.66 -40.38
N ILE A 48 27.87 13.34 -41.66
CA ILE A 48 28.33 12.02 -42.15
C ILE A 48 29.74 11.70 -41.60
N GLU A 49 30.56 12.72 -41.37
CA GLU A 49 31.91 12.61 -40.82
C GLU A 49 31.87 12.72 -39.29
N GLY A 50 32.31 11.67 -38.59
CA GLY A 50 32.50 11.68 -37.13
C GLY A 50 32.47 10.27 -36.53
N ASN A 51 33.37 10.01 -35.57
CA ASN A 51 33.45 8.72 -34.88
C ASN A 51 32.18 8.46 -34.06
N LEU A 52 31.59 7.26 -34.17
CA LEU A 52 30.38 6.89 -33.41
C LEU A 52 30.58 7.00 -31.90
N ASP A 53 31.78 6.69 -31.41
CA ASP A 53 32.10 6.76 -29.99
C ASP A 53 32.11 8.21 -29.49
N GLU A 54 32.62 9.15 -30.30
CA GLU A 54 32.58 10.59 -29.99
C GLU A 54 31.14 11.10 -29.86
N LYS A 55 30.23 10.64 -30.74
CA LYS A 55 28.80 10.97 -30.68
C LYS A 55 28.16 10.47 -29.39
N VAL A 56 28.45 9.21 -29.03
CA VAL A 56 27.95 8.60 -27.77
C VAL A 56 28.48 9.35 -26.55
N HIS A 57 29.78 9.70 -26.54
CA HIS A 57 30.39 10.48 -25.48
C HIS A 57 29.77 11.87 -25.35
N ALA A 58 29.61 12.61 -26.46
CA ALA A 58 29.00 13.93 -26.46
C ALA A 58 27.56 13.90 -25.94
N LEU A 59 26.73 12.94 -26.38
CA LEU A 59 25.37 12.75 -25.90
C LEU A 59 25.31 12.45 -24.38
N ASN A 60 26.20 11.59 -23.88
CA ASN A 60 26.26 11.24 -22.47
C ASN A 60 26.80 12.39 -21.60
N ILE A 61 27.75 13.18 -22.10
CA ILE A 61 28.23 14.41 -21.44
C ILE A 61 27.07 15.42 -21.35
N LEU A 62 26.41 15.74 -22.47
CA LEU A 62 25.25 16.63 -22.48
C LEU A 62 24.17 16.16 -21.50
N ARG A 63 23.89 14.86 -21.44
CA ARG A 63 22.94 14.30 -20.47
C ARG A 63 23.34 14.60 -19.02
N ALA A 64 24.62 14.45 -18.67
CA ALA A 64 25.09 14.74 -17.31
C ALA A 64 24.92 16.22 -16.98
N LEU A 65 25.30 17.11 -17.91
CA LEU A 65 25.16 18.56 -17.77
C LEU A 65 23.69 18.97 -17.60
N PHE A 66 22.78 18.46 -18.44
CA PHE A 66 21.36 18.77 -18.33
C PHE A 66 20.67 18.17 -17.09
N ARG A 67 21.33 17.28 -16.33
CA ARG A 67 20.82 16.80 -15.02
C ARG A 67 21.33 17.61 -13.83
N ASP A 68 22.37 18.42 -14.01
CA ASP A 68 23.01 19.15 -12.92
C ASP A 68 22.19 20.40 -12.53
N ALA A 69 21.79 20.49 -11.26
CA ALA A 69 20.99 21.60 -10.76
C ALA A 69 21.73 22.95 -10.76
N CYS A 70 23.05 22.97 -10.66
CA CYS A 70 23.86 24.19 -10.69
C CYS A 70 23.93 24.80 -12.11
N LEU A 71 23.75 23.98 -13.15
CA LEU A 71 23.81 24.42 -14.55
C LEU A 71 22.44 24.83 -15.13
N SER A 72 21.41 24.91 -14.29
CA SER A 72 20.02 25.06 -14.72
C SER A 72 19.78 26.25 -15.65
N ASP A 73 20.11 27.44 -15.18
CA ASP A 73 19.76 28.68 -15.88
C ASP A 73 20.63 28.90 -17.13
N VAL A 74 21.91 28.52 -17.03
CA VAL A 74 22.90 28.73 -18.10
C VAL A 74 22.72 27.80 -19.29
N LEU A 75 22.04 26.65 -19.09
CA LEU A 75 21.74 25.69 -20.15
C LEU A 75 20.45 25.99 -20.92
N ILE A 76 19.58 26.88 -20.42
CA ILE A 76 18.30 27.22 -21.07
C ILE A 76 18.46 27.60 -22.56
N PRO A 77 19.42 28.45 -22.97
CA PRO A 77 19.59 28.81 -24.38
C PRO A 77 19.90 27.64 -25.32
N PHE A 78 20.45 26.54 -24.78
CA PHE A 78 20.90 25.38 -25.54
C PHE A 78 19.85 24.25 -25.61
N VAL A 79 18.75 24.36 -24.86
CA VAL A 79 17.71 23.32 -24.79
C VAL A 79 17.08 23.03 -26.15
N SER A 80 16.78 24.06 -26.95
CA SER A 80 16.16 23.89 -28.27
C SER A 80 17.04 23.02 -29.18
N GLU A 81 18.33 23.28 -29.23
CA GLU A 81 19.27 22.53 -30.07
C GLU A 81 19.52 21.12 -29.51
N ALA A 82 19.64 20.98 -28.20
CA ALA A 82 19.77 19.68 -27.55
C ALA A 82 18.55 18.78 -27.81
N LEU A 83 17.33 19.35 -27.82
CA LEU A 83 16.12 18.63 -28.20
C LEU A 83 16.19 18.14 -29.65
N LYS A 84 16.57 19.00 -30.61
CA LYS A 84 16.72 18.61 -32.02
C LYS A 84 17.71 17.45 -32.18
N VAL A 85 18.90 17.59 -31.58
CA VAL A 85 19.96 16.57 -31.61
C VAL A 85 19.46 15.25 -31.01
N SER A 86 18.77 15.31 -29.86
CA SER A 86 18.25 14.11 -29.21
C SER A 86 17.16 13.42 -30.05
N ILE A 87 16.23 14.16 -30.65
CA ILE A 87 15.11 13.61 -31.46
C ILE A 87 15.62 13.03 -32.78
N ILE A 88 16.51 13.74 -33.49
CA ILE A 88 17.19 13.21 -34.69
C ILE A 88 17.98 11.94 -34.32
N GLY A 89 18.54 11.91 -33.11
CA GLY A 89 19.16 10.77 -32.45
C GLY A 89 18.44 9.43 -32.60
N PHE A 90 17.10 9.46 -32.49
CA PHE A 90 16.26 8.27 -32.59
C PHE A 90 16.31 7.62 -33.97
N LYS A 91 16.64 8.38 -35.02
CA LYS A 91 16.76 7.90 -36.41
C LYS A 91 18.11 7.22 -36.71
N SER A 92 19.05 7.22 -35.76
CA SER A 92 20.39 6.63 -35.99
C SER A 92 20.31 5.14 -36.29
N GLN A 93 21.16 4.64 -37.18
CA GLN A 93 21.32 3.20 -37.40
C GLN A 93 22.10 2.52 -36.27
N SER A 94 22.92 3.27 -35.53
CA SER A 94 23.64 2.75 -34.36
C SER A 94 22.75 2.69 -33.12
N TRP A 95 22.60 1.50 -32.56
CA TRP A 95 21.85 1.29 -31.31
C TRP A 95 22.42 2.11 -30.15
N ALA A 96 23.75 2.22 -30.04
CA ALA A 96 24.40 2.95 -28.96
C ALA A 96 24.04 4.44 -29.00
N VAL A 97 24.02 5.03 -30.20
CA VAL A 97 23.61 6.42 -30.40
C VAL A 97 22.12 6.59 -30.08
N ARG A 98 21.23 5.71 -30.58
CA ARG A 98 19.79 5.76 -30.24
C ARG A 98 19.54 5.71 -28.72
N ASN A 99 20.26 4.83 -28.02
CA ASN A 99 20.17 4.70 -26.58
C ASN A 99 20.64 5.97 -25.85
N SER A 100 21.82 6.49 -26.20
CA SER A 100 22.33 7.74 -25.62
C SER A 100 21.44 8.95 -25.92
N SER A 101 20.85 9.02 -27.10
CA SER A 101 19.87 10.05 -27.46
C SER A 101 18.56 9.94 -26.66
N THR A 102 18.05 8.73 -26.44
CA THR A 102 16.90 8.48 -25.55
C THR A 102 17.19 8.96 -24.13
N LEU A 103 18.40 8.68 -23.64
CA LEU A 103 18.87 9.05 -22.32
C LEU A 103 19.03 10.57 -22.18
N LEU A 104 19.52 11.27 -23.20
CA LEU A 104 19.59 12.74 -23.25
C LEU A 104 18.17 13.34 -23.31
N PHE A 105 17.30 12.83 -24.18
CA PHE A 105 15.92 13.28 -24.30
C PHE A 105 15.18 13.18 -22.95
N SER A 106 15.33 12.06 -22.23
CA SER A 106 14.75 11.91 -20.90
C SER A 106 15.27 12.97 -19.90
N ALA A 107 16.56 13.30 -19.92
CA ALA A 107 17.12 14.35 -19.06
C ALA A 107 16.57 15.74 -19.45
N LEU A 108 16.40 16.01 -20.74
CA LEU A 108 15.79 17.25 -21.23
C LEU A 108 14.31 17.36 -20.82
N MET A 109 13.54 16.28 -20.91
CA MET A 109 12.15 16.26 -20.46
C MET A 109 12.05 16.61 -18.96
N THR A 110 12.88 16.00 -18.12
CA THR A 110 12.95 16.35 -16.68
C THR A 110 13.45 17.78 -16.45
N ARG A 111 14.35 18.29 -17.28
CA ARG A 111 14.84 19.68 -17.20
C ARG A 111 13.75 20.70 -17.52
N ILE A 112 12.99 20.45 -18.58
CA ILE A 112 11.97 21.39 -19.08
C ILE A 112 10.74 21.36 -18.20
N PHE A 113 10.32 20.17 -17.80
CA PHE A 113 9.03 19.95 -17.14
C PHE A 113 9.17 19.65 -15.65
N GLY A 114 10.28 19.09 -15.17
CA GLY A 114 10.44 18.63 -13.78
C GLY A 114 10.31 17.12 -13.61
N VAL A 115 10.49 16.63 -12.37
CA VAL A 115 10.41 15.19 -12.03
C VAL A 115 8.96 14.80 -11.74
N ILE A 116 8.52 13.70 -12.35
CA ILE A 116 7.17 13.16 -12.18
C ILE A 116 7.15 12.17 -11.03
N SER A 117 6.25 12.35 -10.07
CA SER A 117 5.93 11.29 -9.12
C SER A 117 4.89 10.33 -9.73
N SER A 118 4.91 9.05 -9.35
CA SER A 118 3.92 8.06 -9.80
C SER A 118 2.48 8.38 -9.37
N GLN A 119 2.31 9.28 -8.39
CA GLN A 119 1.01 9.74 -7.91
C GLN A 119 0.47 10.96 -8.71
N ASP A 120 1.30 11.61 -9.54
CA ASP A 120 0.96 12.87 -10.24
C ASP A 120 0.54 12.67 -11.72
N GLU A 121 0.23 11.44 -12.18
CA GLU A 121 -0.13 11.20 -13.60
C GLU A 121 -1.38 11.97 -14.10
N GLY A 122 -2.14 12.62 -13.22
CA GLY A 122 -3.27 13.50 -13.54
C GLY A 122 -3.13 14.97 -13.09
N GLY A 123 -1.95 15.41 -12.64
CA GLY A 123 -1.73 16.78 -12.15
C GLY A 123 -1.06 17.71 -13.18
N ARG A 124 -1.44 19.00 -13.21
CA ARG A 124 -0.77 20.06 -13.99
C ARG A 124 0.65 20.39 -13.52
N LYS A 125 1.09 19.80 -12.40
CA LYS A 125 2.48 19.87 -11.95
C LYS A 125 3.35 19.24 -13.03
N ASN A 126 4.51 19.83 -13.27
CA ASN A 126 5.43 19.39 -14.31
C ASN A 126 4.90 19.41 -15.76
N HIS A 127 4.13 20.46 -16.11
CA HIS A 127 3.68 20.74 -17.47
C HIS A 127 3.90 22.23 -17.79
N LEU A 128 3.99 22.58 -19.08
CA LEU A 128 4.07 23.98 -19.54
C LEU A 128 2.93 24.28 -20.52
N THR A 129 2.50 25.53 -20.62
CA THR A 129 1.60 25.91 -21.71
C THR A 129 2.36 25.89 -23.04
N GLY A 130 1.67 25.59 -24.14
CA GLY A 130 2.30 25.63 -25.46
C GLY A 130 2.91 26.99 -25.77
N ARG A 131 2.24 28.10 -25.38
CA ARG A 131 2.79 29.45 -25.54
C ARG A 131 4.08 29.63 -24.76
N THR A 132 4.12 29.20 -23.50
CA THR A 132 5.30 29.31 -22.64
C THR A 132 6.46 28.50 -23.21
N PHE A 133 6.22 27.24 -23.57
CA PHE A 133 7.22 26.35 -24.15
C PHE A 133 7.81 26.94 -25.44
N PHE A 134 6.98 27.34 -26.41
CA PHE A 134 7.46 27.89 -27.68
C PHE A 134 8.00 29.33 -27.58
N SER A 135 7.73 30.04 -26.49
CA SER A 135 8.34 31.35 -26.24
C SER A 135 9.76 31.21 -25.68
N TYR A 136 9.98 30.25 -24.78
CA TYR A 136 11.32 29.92 -24.26
C TYR A 136 12.19 29.20 -25.30
N TYR A 137 11.60 28.29 -26.07
CA TYR A 137 12.31 27.42 -27.01
C TYR A 137 11.88 27.68 -28.45
N LYS A 138 12.11 28.91 -28.94
CA LYS A 138 11.55 29.44 -30.20
C LYS A 138 11.78 28.56 -31.43
N GLU A 139 12.96 27.95 -31.55
CA GLU A 139 13.32 27.12 -32.71
C GLU A 139 12.70 25.71 -32.69
N SER A 140 12.12 25.30 -31.57
CA SER A 140 11.54 23.97 -31.43
C SER A 140 10.26 23.79 -32.26
N TYR A 141 9.46 24.86 -32.46
CA TYR A 141 8.19 24.76 -33.19
C TYR A 141 8.38 24.28 -34.63
N ALA A 142 9.16 25.01 -35.43
CA ALA A 142 9.37 24.69 -36.84
C ALA A 142 10.01 23.31 -37.02
N PHE A 143 10.95 22.94 -36.13
CA PHE A 143 11.55 21.61 -36.13
C PHE A 143 10.53 20.51 -35.86
N LEU A 144 9.76 20.60 -34.77
CA LEU A 144 8.78 19.58 -34.40
C LEU A 144 7.69 19.44 -35.47
N PHE A 145 7.25 20.57 -36.06
CA PHE A 145 6.26 20.58 -37.13
C PHE A 145 6.76 19.83 -38.36
N ASN A 146 7.92 20.21 -38.90
CA ASN A 146 8.49 19.60 -40.10
C ASN A 146 8.82 18.10 -39.89
N GLU A 147 9.31 17.74 -38.70
CA GLU A 147 9.59 16.35 -38.35
C GLU A 147 8.31 15.51 -38.27
N LEU A 148 7.24 16.05 -37.68
CA LEU A 148 5.96 15.36 -37.60
C LEU A 148 5.31 15.23 -38.98
N GLU A 149 5.35 16.26 -39.82
CA GLU A 149 4.90 16.22 -41.21
C GLU A 149 5.63 15.12 -42.00
N HIS A 150 6.96 15.06 -41.87
CA HIS A 150 7.77 14.01 -42.48
C HIS A 150 7.33 12.62 -41.98
N CYS A 151 7.17 12.43 -40.67
CA CYS A 151 6.69 11.17 -40.11
C CYS A 151 5.33 10.75 -40.69
N VAL A 152 4.39 11.68 -40.79
CA VAL A 152 3.07 11.42 -41.38
C VAL A 152 3.18 11.05 -42.86
N SER A 153 4.00 11.77 -43.64
CA SER A 153 4.19 11.48 -45.06
C SER A 153 4.72 10.06 -45.33
N VAL A 154 5.55 9.53 -44.43
CA VAL A 154 6.08 8.16 -44.48
C VAL A 154 4.99 7.15 -44.08
N LEU A 155 4.27 7.42 -42.99
CA LEU A 155 3.19 6.54 -42.50
C LEU A 155 2.03 6.41 -43.49
N SER A 156 1.66 7.50 -44.18
CA SER A 156 0.61 7.49 -45.20
C SER A 156 0.97 6.62 -46.40
N LYS A 157 2.27 6.45 -46.70
CA LYS A 157 2.75 5.61 -47.81
C LYS A 157 2.94 4.14 -47.40
N ASN A 158 3.37 3.88 -46.16
CA ASN A 158 3.67 2.54 -45.65
C ASN A 158 3.10 2.34 -44.23
N GLN A 159 1.79 2.07 -44.13
CA GLN A 159 1.05 2.02 -42.85
C GLN A 159 1.58 0.98 -41.85
N GLU A 160 2.27 -0.07 -42.31
CA GLU A 160 2.77 -1.17 -41.47
C GLU A 160 4.15 -0.91 -40.83
N SER A 161 4.78 0.24 -41.09
CA SER A 161 6.22 0.42 -40.88
C SER A 161 6.59 1.57 -39.93
N ILE A 162 6.03 1.56 -38.71
CA ILE A 162 6.36 2.55 -37.66
C ILE A 162 7.84 2.56 -37.26
N SER A 163 8.56 1.46 -37.49
CA SER A 163 10.02 1.39 -37.36
C SER A 163 10.75 2.42 -38.24
N LEU A 164 10.11 2.94 -39.30
CA LEU A 164 10.65 3.97 -40.18
C LEU A 164 10.51 5.40 -39.65
N VAL A 165 9.75 5.61 -38.56
CA VAL A 165 9.48 6.94 -37.99
C VAL A 165 9.79 7.01 -36.49
N PRO A 166 11.00 6.64 -36.03
CA PRO A 166 11.34 6.58 -34.61
C PRO A 166 11.31 7.94 -33.90
N ALA A 167 11.40 9.05 -34.65
CA ALA A 167 11.24 10.42 -34.12
C ALA A 167 9.81 10.76 -33.69
N LEU A 168 8.79 10.03 -34.18
CA LEU A 168 7.39 10.25 -33.80
C LEU A 168 7.18 10.11 -32.29
N TYR A 169 7.81 9.11 -31.69
CA TYR A 169 7.65 8.80 -30.26
C TYR A 169 8.06 9.95 -29.33
N PRO A 170 9.31 10.48 -29.39
CA PRO A 170 9.70 11.61 -28.54
C PRO A 170 8.92 12.89 -28.84
N ILE A 171 8.49 13.14 -30.10
CA ILE A 171 7.66 14.30 -30.44
C ILE A 171 6.32 14.22 -29.71
N LEU A 172 5.62 13.07 -29.78
CA LEU A 172 4.34 12.91 -29.10
C LEU A 172 4.47 12.98 -27.57
N LEU A 173 5.56 12.45 -27.00
CA LEU A 173 5.85 12.57 -25.57
C LEU A 173 6.04 14.02 -25.13
N LEU A 174 6.73 14.83 -25.94
CA LEU A 174 6.93 16.24 -25.65
C LEU A 174 5.62 17.02 -25.75
N LEU A 175 4.86 16.83 -26.83
CA LEU A 175 3.57 17.50 -27.01
C LEU A 175 2.56 17.13 -25.92
N GLY A 176 2.51 15.86 -25.52
CA GLY A 176 1.65 15.40 -24.42
C GLY A 176 2.04 15.89 -23.02
N ARG A 177 3.14 16.65 -22.89
CA ARG A 177 3.55 17.34 -21.65
C ARG A 177 3.22 18.83 -21.63
N LEU A 178 2.57 19.30 -22.68
CA LEU A 178 1.94 20.61 -22.68
C LEU A 178 0.58 20.52 -21.97
N TYR A 179 0.02 21.65 -21.57
CA TYR A 179 -1.36 21.74 -21.10
C TYR A 179 -2.08 22.95 -21.70
N PRO A 180 -3.42 22.90 -21.87
CA PRO A 180 -4.19 24.02 -22.38
C PRO A 180 -4.36 25.09 -21.29
N ALA A 181 -4.08 26.35 -21.61
CA ALA A 181 -4.32 27.47 -20.70
C ALA A 181 -5.57 28.26 -21.11
N PRO A 182 -6.48 28.61 -20.17
CA PRO A 182 -7.66 29.41 -20.47
C PRO A 182 -7.29 30.75 -21.13
N GLY A 183 -7.93 31.08 -22.26
CA GLY A 183 -7.64 32.31 -23.03
C GLY A 183 -6.33 32.29 -23.84
N GLU A 184 -5.55 31.20 -23.81
CA GLU A 184 -4.43 31.02 -24.73
C GLU A 184 -4.87 30.33 -26.02
N CYS A 185 -5.07 31.14 -27.07
CA CYS A 185 -5.15 30.64 -28.43
C CYS A 185 -3.79 30.85 -29.13
N ASP A 186 -3.02 29.78 -29.30
CA ASP A 186 -1.85 29.78 -30.17
C ASP A 186 -2.18 28.98 -31.43
N SER A 187 -2.38 29.67 -32.56
CA SER A 187 -2.74 29.05 -33.84
C SER A 187 -1.71 28.02 -34.30
N ARG A 188 -0.45 28.14 -33.83
CA ARG A 188 0.61 27.16 -34.07
C ARG A 188 0.29 25.79 -33.47
N LEU A 189 -0.42 25.71 -32.35
CA LEU A 189 -0.77 24.43 -31.73
C LEU A 189 -1.79 23.64 -32.55
N VAL A 190 -2.80 24.35 -33.07
CA VAL A 190 -3.86 23.76 -33.91
C VAL A 190 -3.28 23.13 -35.17
N SER A 191 -2.17 23.69 -35.69
CA SER A 191 -1.50 23.19 -36.90
C SER A 191 -0.96 21.75 -36.78
N PHE A 192 -0.76 21.22 -35.56
CA PHE A 192 -0.34 19.83 -35.35
C PHE A 192 -1.50 18.82 -35.43
N ILE A 193 -2.76 19.25 -35.28
CA ILE A 193 -3.93 18.36 -35.18
C ILE A 193 -4.10 17.45 -36.42
N PRO A 194 -3.98 17.94 -37.67
CA PRO A 194 -4.11 17.09 -38.85
C PRO A 194 -3.10 15.92 -38.87
N PHE A 195 -1.88 16.16 -38.38
CA PHE A 195 -0.87 15.11 -38.29
C PHE A 195 -1.21 14.07 -37.24
N LEU A 196 -1.72 14.51 -36.08
CA LEU A 196 -2.20 13.62 -35.02
C LEU A 196 -3.39 12.77 -35.48
N ASP A 197 -4.28 13.31 -36.31
CA ASP A 197 -5.40 12.56 -36.87
C ASP A 197 -4.93 11.33 -37.67
N VAL A 198 -3.91 11.49 -38.53
CA VAL A 198 -3.32 10.37 -39.27
C VAL A 198 -2.68 9.36 -38.31
N CYS A 199 -1.91 9.84 -37.33
CA CYS A 199 -1.24 8.98 -36.36
C CYS A 199 -2.21 8.23 -35.43
N SER A 200 -3.45 8.72 -35.25
CA SER A 200 -4.48 8.06 -34.43
C SER A 200 -4.89 6.68 -34.99
N SER A 201 -4.66 6.45 -36.28
CA SER A 201 -4.97 5.17 -36.96
C SER A 201 -3.80 4.19 -36.96
N SER A 202 -2.71 4.51 -36.25
CA SER A 202 -1.49 3.71 -36.18
C SER A 202 -1.76 2.26 -35.72
N PRO A 203 -1.13 1.23 -36.32
CA PRO A 203 -1.21 -0.14 -35.81
C PRO A 203 -0.56 -0.32 -34.43
N VAL A 204 0.37 0.56 -34.02
CA VAL A 204 1.01 0.48 -32.70
C VAL A 204 0.15 1.17 -31.65
N TRP A 205 -0.40 0.38 -30.73
CA TRP A 205 -1.24 0.85 -29.62
C TRP A 205 -0.64 2.04 -28.87
N LYS A 206 0.64 1.96 -28.49
CA LYS A 206 1.30 2.99 -27.69
C LYS A 206 1.33 4.35 -28.41
N VAL A 207 1.46 4.35 -29.74
CA VAL A 207 1.37 5.58 -30.56
C VAL A 207 -0.01 6.18 -30.43
N ARG A 208 -1.09 5.38 -30.55
CA ARG A 208 -2.47 5.88 -30.40
C ARG A 208 -2.71 6.52 -29.03
N VAL A 209 -2.18 5.93 -27.95
CA VAL A 209 -2.24 6.50 -26.60
C VAL A 209 -1.50 7.84 -26.52
N LEU A 210 -0.28 7.91 -27.07
CA LEU A 210 0.51 9.15 -27.06
C LEU A 210 -0.12 10.25 -27.91
N VAL A 211 -0.74 9.90 -29.04
CA VAL A 211 -1.50 10.82 -29.89
C VAL A 211 -2.69 11.40 -29.12
N ALA A 212 -3.44 10.58 -28.40
CA ALA A 212 -4.55 11.06 -27.58
C ALA A 212 -4.09 12.03 -26.48
N LYS A 213 -2.99 11.72 -25.79
CA LYS A 213 -2.37 12.63 -24.80
C LYS A 213 -1.86 13.93 -25.43
N ALA A 214 -1.21 13.84 -26.59
CA ALA A 214 -0.67 14.99 -27.31
C ALA A 214 -1.76 15.90 -27.91
N LEU A 215 -2.97 15.37 -28.16
CA LEU A 215 -4.08 16.14 -28.72
C LEU A 215 -4.66 17.14 -27.71
N VAL A 216 -4.86 16.70 -26.47
CA VAL A 216 -5.48 17.50 -25.38
C VAL A 216 -4.93 18.93 -25.30
N PRO A 217 -3.60 19.16 -25.17
CA PRO A 217 -3.08 20.52 -25.00
C PRO A 217 -3.14 21.39 -26.26
N LEU A 218 -3.50 20.83 -27.41
CA LEU A 218 -3.62 21.57 -28.68
C LEU A 218 -5.01 22.18 -28.86
N ILE A 219 -5.98 21.79 -28.04
CA ILE A 219 -7.37 22.23 -28.12
C ILE A 219 -7.60 23.31 -27.07
N SER A 220 -8.05 24.47 -27.52
CA SER A 220 -8.43 25.56 -26.61
C SER A 220 -9.74 25.23 -25.89
N ALA A 221 -9.98 25.87 -24.75
CA ALA A 221 -11.19 25.64 -23.95
C ALA A 221 -12.48 25.91 -24.75
N GLU A 222 -12.46 26.86 -25.68
CA GLU A 222 -13.59 27.22 -26.53
C GLU A 222 -13.89 26.17 -27.61
N ASN A 223 -12.84 25.46 -28.10
CA ASN A 223 -12.97 24.47 -29.17
C ASN A 223 -13.22 23.04 -28.67
N TYR A 224 -13.28 22.86 -27.35
CA TYR A 224 -13.41 21.55 -26.72
C TYR A 224 -14.69 20.81 -27.15
N LEU A 225 -15.83 21.50 -27.10
CA LEU A 225 -17.14 20.94 -27.49
C LEU A 225 -17.15 20.54 -28.97
N PHE A 226 -16.71 21.45 -29.85
CA PHE A 226 -16.65 21.21 -31.29
C PHE A 226 -15.74 20.02 -31.62
N THR A 227 -14.60 19.91 -30.95
CA THR A 227 -13.66 18.81 -31.17
C THR A 227 -14.26 17.48 -30.71
N LEU A 228 -14.91 17.43 -29.54
CA LEU A 228 -15.63 16.24 -29.08
C LEU A 228 -16.71 15.82 -30.08
N GLN A 229 -17.56 16.75 -30.52
CA GLN A 229 -18.58 16.51 -31.54
C GLN A 229 -17.96 15.90 -32.81
N SER A 230 -16.91 16.52 -33.36
CA SER A 230 -16.22 16.03 -34.57
C SER A 230 -15.62 14.63 -34.40
N LEU A 231 -15.08 14.33 -33.20
CA LEU A 231 -14.56 12.99 -32.90
C LEU A 231 -15.68 11.94 -32.84
N PHE A 232 -16.79 12.25 -32.20
CA PHE A 232 -17.96 11.35 -32.19
C PHE A 232 -18.55 11.17 -33.58
N ASP A 233 -18.73 12.24 -34.36
CA ASP A 233 -19.26 12.16 -35.73
C ASP A 233 -18.38 11.28 -36.65
N SER A 234 -17.09 11.17 -36.34
CA SER A 234 -16.15 10.32 -37.10
C SER A 234 -16.21 8.83 -36.74
N LEU A 235 -16.94 8.45 -35.69
CA LEU A 235 -17.15 7.06 -35.29
C LEU A 235 -18.29 6.41 -36.09
N PRO A 236 -18.26 5.08 -36.28
CA PRO A 236 -19.37 4.36 -36.90
C PRO A 236 -20.65 4.51 -36.07
N HIS A 237 -21.69 5.08 -36.67
CA HIS A 237 -23.02 5.18 -36.07
C HIS A 237 -23.69 3.80 -36.01
N THR A 238 -24.65 3.64 -35.11
CA THR A 238 -25.54 2.48 -35.04
C THR A 238 -26.11 2.12 -36.43
N GLY A 239 -25.95 0.86 -36.83
CA GLY A 239 -26.36 0.34 -38.14
C GLY A 239 -25.26 0.38 -39.22
N ASN A 240 -24.14 1.07 -38.99
CA ASN A 240 -23.04 1.10 -39.95
C ASN A 240 -22.13 -0.13 -39.84
N VAL A 241 -21.48 -0.50 -40.94
CA VAL A 241 -20.45 -1.54 -40.92
C VAL A 241 -19.22 -1.04 -40.15
N ILE A 242 -18.84 -1.75 -39.08
CA ILE A 242 -17.67 -1.41 -38.25
C ILE A 242 -16.40 -1.95 -38.92
N GLN A 243 -15.53 -1.06 -39.36
CA GLN A 243 -14.20 -1.37 -39.92
C GLN A 243 -13.16 -0.35 -39.45
N GLY A 244 -11.87 -0.68 -39.62
CA GLY A 244 -10.79 0.25 -39.26
C GLY A 244 -10.61 0.39 -37.74
N HIS A 245 -10.60 -0.73 -37.00
CA HIS A 245 -10.55 -0.76 -35.53
C HIS A 245 -9.40 0.06 -34.92
N ASN A 246 -8.24 0.17 -35.56
CA ASN A 246 -7.14 1.03 -35.08
C ASN A 246 -7.56 2.50 -35.01
N ARG A 247 -8.26 3.00 -36.04
CA ARG A 247 -8.78 4.38 -36.07
C ARG A 247 -9.86 4.57 -35.03
N ILE A 248 -10.83 3.66 -34.94
CA ILE A 248 -11.90 3.69 -33.93
C ILE A 248 -11.28 3.74 -32.53
N HIS A 249 -10.33 2.87 -32.24
CA HIS A 249 -9.62 2.85 -30.96
C HIS A 249 -8.88 4.17 -30.70
N GLY A 250 -8.16 4.71 -31.69
CA GLY A 250 -7.49 6.01 -31.58
C GLY A 250 -8.47 7.14 -31.26
N LYS A 251 -9.64 7.15 -31.89
CA LYS A 251 -10.71 8.12 -31.65
C LYS A 251 -11.32 7.99 -30.27
N CYS A 252 -11.64 6.76 -29.82
CA CYS A 252 -12.11 6.52 -28.45
C CYS A 252 -11.10 7.01 -27.42
N LEU A 253 -9.80 6.76 -27.62
CA LEU A 253 -8.75 7.29 -26.74
C LEU A 253 -8.73 8.82 -26.74
N GLN A 254 -8.79 9.47 -27.91
CA GLN A 254 -8.84 10.93 -28.00
C GLN A 254 -10.03 11.52 -27.23
N ILE A 255 -11.22 10.94 -27.40
CA ILE A 255 -12.42 11.33 -26.64
C ILE A 255 -12.21 11.15 -25.14
N LEU A 256 -11.73 9.97 -24.73
CA LEU A 256 -11.49 9.63 -23.32
C LEU A 256 -10.53 10.63 -22.64
N TYR A 257 -9.39 10.93 -23.26
CA TYR A 257 -8.41 11.86 -22.70
C TYR A 257 -8.96 13.29 -22.64
N LEU A 258 -9.78 13.71 -23.61
CA LEU A 258 -10.47 14.99 -23.54
C LEU A 258 -11.46 15.05 -22.39
N LEU A 259 -12.31 14.03 -22.22
CA LEU A 259 -13.32 13.96 -21.15
C LEU A 259 -12.68 14.01 -19.75
N ARG A 260 -11.52 13.36 -19.55
CA ARG A 260 -10.79 13.37 -18.28
C ARG A 260 -10.35 14.78 -17.84
N GLU A 261 -10.07 15.65 -18.80
CA GLU A 261 -9.59 17.02 -18.56
C GLU A 261 -10.73 18.06 -18.47
N CYS A 262 -11.98 17.63 -18.70
CA CYS A 262 -13.16 18.51 -18.58
C CYS A 262 -13.32 19.09 -17.17
N CYS A 263 -12.75 18.46 -16.13
CA CYS A 263 -12.79 18.94 -14.75
C CYS A 263 -12.23 20.37 -14.60
N HIS A 264 -11.37 20.81 -15.52
CA HIS A 264 -10.74 22.11 -15.53
C HIS A 264 -11.45 23.20 -16.35
N LEU A 265 -12.52 22.85 -17.07
CA LEU A 265 -13.32 23.80 -17.83
C LEU A 265 -14.24 24.61 -16.91
N SER A 266 -14.78 25.73 -17.39
CA SER A 266 -15.83 26.44 -16.65
C SER A 266 -17.10 25.60 -16.55
N GLU A 267 -17.90 25.82 -15.50
CA GLU A 267 -19.14 25.08 -15.26
C GLU A 267 -20.15 25.19 -16.42
N GLU A 268 -20.16 26.31 -17.13
CA GLU A 268 -21.00 26.49 -18.33
C GLU A 268 -20.61 25.53 -19.47
N HIS A 269 -19.31 25.39 -19.75
CA HIS A 269 -18.81 24.47 -20.78
C HIS A 269 -19.05 23.01 -20.37
N LYS A 270 -18.85 22.66 -19.10
CA LYS A 270 -19.13 21.31 -18.58
C LYS A 270 -20.57 20.91 -18.81
N LYS A 271 -21.53 21.76 -18.41
CA LYS A 271 -22.96 21.50 -18.60
C LYS A 271 -23.35 21.32 -20.06
N LEU A 272 -22.72 22.07 -20.97
CA LEU A 272 -22.96 21.95 -22.40
C LEU A 272 -22.42 20.62 -22.96
N ILE A 273 -21.25 20.17 -22.51
CA ILE A 273 -20.69 18.86 -22.86
C ILE A 273 -21.59 17.74 -22.30
N GLU A 274 -21.98 17.83 -21.02
CA GLU A 274 -22.88 16.86 -20.36
C GLU A 274 -24.19 16.69 -21.14
N LYS A 275 -24.80 17.79 -21.59
CA LYS A 275 -26.05 17.77 -22.37
C LYS A 275 -25.95 17.01 -23.69
N ASN A 276 -24.81 17.09 -24.38
CA ASN A 276 -24.63 16.45 -25.69
C ASN A 276 -24.11 15.01 -25.58
N LEU A 277 -23.35 14.71 -24.53
CA LEU A 277 -22.66 13.44 -24.37
C LEU A 277 -23.61 12.25 -24.23
N TYR A 278 -24.82 12.43 -23.68
CA TYR A 278 -25.89 11.41 -23.73
C TYR A 278 -26.21 11.00 -25.17
N PHE A 279 -26.47 11.96 -26.05
CA PHE A 279 -26.80 11.70 -27.45
C PHE A 279 -25.63 11.04 -28.18
N TRP A 280 -24.41 11.56 -28.01
CA TRP A 280 -23.21 11.00 -28.63
C TRP A 280 -22.96 9.54 -28.21
N VAL A 281 -23.07 9.21 -26.93
CA VAL A 281 -22.88 7.83 -26.46
C VAL A 281 -23.97 6.92 -27.04
N HIS A 282 -25.22 7.38 -27.05
CA HIS A 282 -26.34 6.58 -27.54
C HIS A 282 -26.25 6.25 -29.04
N SER A 283 -25.89 7.23 -29.88
CA SER A 283 -25.76 7.08 -31.34
C SER A 283 -24.63 6.13 -31.78
N HIS A 284 -23.75 5.75 -30.86
CA HIS A 284 -22.59 4.89 -31.10
C HIS A 284 -22.57 3.63 -30.21
N SER A 285 -23.71 3.31 -29.58
CA SER A 285 -23.87 2.22 -28.61
C SER A 285 -23.40 0.85 -29.12
N GLU A 286 -23.56 0.56 -30.41
CA GLU A 286 -23.11 -0.70 -31.04
C GLU A 286 -21.61 -0.95 -30.94
N LEU A 287 -20.79 0.10 -30.73
CA LEU A 287 -19.35 -0.05 -30.56
C LEU A 287 -18.97 -0.85 -29.31
N ALA A 288 -19.78 -0.78 -28.24
CA ALA A 288 -19.55 -1.56 -27.01
C ALA A 288 -20.08 -3.00 -27.11
N MET A 289 -20.94 -3.31 -28.07
CA MET A 289 -21.72 -4.55 -28.11
C MET A 289 -21.10 -5.61 -29.04
N LYS A 290 -21.63 -6.83 -29.00
CA LYS A 290 -21.22 -7.98 -29.85
C LYS A 290 -21.21 -7.72 -31.35
N PHE A 291 -21.94 -6.73 -31.82
CA PHE A 291 -21.90 -6.30 -33.22
C PHE A 291 -20.49 -5.87 -33.63
N ASN A 292 -19.75 -5.24 -32.72
CA ASN A 292 -18.32 -5.01 -32.83
C ASN A 292 -17.54 -6.27 -32.46
N LYS A 293 -16.91 -6.93 -33.43
CA LYS A 293 -16.16 -8.17 -33.18
C LYS A 293 -14.82 -7.96 -32.44
N CYS A 294 -14.36 -6.72 -32.29
CA CYS A 294 -13.07 -6.41 -31.68
C CYS A 294 -13.23 -5.94 -30.23
N TYR A 295 -12.88 -6.83 -29.28
CA TYR A 295 -12.98 -6.55 -27.84
C TYR A 295 -12.18 -5.32 -27.40
N THR A 296 -11.00 -5.09 -27.98
CA THR A 296 -10.22 -3.87 -27.77
C THR A 296 -11.03 -2.59 -28.03
N THR A 297 -11.75 -2.52 -29.14
CA THR A 297 -12.58 -1.33 -29.44
C THR A 297 -13.85 -1.26 -28.61
N ARG A 298 -14.43 -2.41 -28.22
CA ARG A 298 -15.54 -2.44 -27.26
C ARG A 298 -15.10 -1.86 -25.92
N ALA A 299 -13.99 -2.34 -25.39
CA ALA A 299 -13.41 -1.86 -24.15
C ALA A 299 -13.06 -0.37 -24.20
N ALA A 300 -12.42 0.10 -25.28
CA ALA A 300 -12.09 1.52 -25.43
C ALA A 300 -13.33 2.43 -25.44
N PHE A 301 -14.45 1.98 -26.03
CA PHE A 301 -15.71 2.73 -25.99
C PHE A 301 -16.39 2.64 -24.61
N LEU A 302 -16.28 1.50 -23.91
CA LEU A 302 -16.70 1.38 -22.51
C LEU A 302 -15.92 2.33 -21.58
N GLU A 303 -14.63 2.55 -21.81
CA GLU A 303 -13.86 3.56 -21.06
C GLU A 303 -14.40 4.99 -21.29
N VAL A 304 -14.83 5.31 -22.52
CA VAL A 304 -15.52 6.58 -22.82
C VAL A 304 -16.83 6.67 -22.06
N ILE A 305 -17.63 5.60 -22.03
CA ILE A 305 -18.87 5.53 -21.25
C ILE A 305 -18.59 5.73 -19.77
N LEU A 306 -17.58 5.07 -19.21
CA LEU A 306 -17.23 5.23 -17.80
C LEU A 306 -16.83 6.67 -17.47
N ALA A 307 -16.07 7.33 -18.34
CA ALA A 307 -15.75 8.75 -18.21
C ALA A 307 -16.98 9.67 -18.36
N ALA A 308 -17.99 9.26 -19.14
CA ALA A 308 -19.26 9.97 -19.21
C ALA A 308 -20.08 9.82 -17.91
N ILE A 309 -20.10 8.62 -17.32
CA ILE A 309 -20.80 8.32 -16.06
C ILE A 309 -20.22 9.15 -14.92
N THR A 310 -18.89 9.32 -14.83
CA THR A 310 -18.26 10.20 -13.82
C THR A 310 -18.64 11.67 -13.98
N MET A 311 -19.03 12.09 -15.19
CA MET A 311 -19.63 13.41 -15.48
C MET A 311 -21.15 13.43 -15.27
N ASN A 312 -21.72 12.49 -14.50
CA ASN A 312 -23.14 12.40 -14.13
C ASN A 312 -24.11 12.04 -15.25
N ILE A 313 -23.62 11.37 -16.30
CA ILE A 313 -24.50 10.86 -17.35
C ILE A 313 -25.09 9.53 -16.94
N THR A 314 -26.42 9.46 -16.98
CA THR A 314 -27.17 8.21 -16.82
C THR A 314 -27.30 7.51 -18.17
N LEU A 315 -27.01 6.22 -18.19
CA LEU A 315 -27.24 5.40 -19.38
C LEU A 315 -28.74 5.17 -19.58
N ASP A 316 -29.15 5.15 -20.84
CA ASP A 316 -30.51 4.75 -21.21
C ASP A 316 -30.80 3.31 -20.76
N ALA A 317 -32.00 3.05 -20.24
CA ALA A 317 -32.37 1.75 -19.69
C ALA A 317 -32.35 0.64 -20.75
N THR A 318 -32.70 0.95 -22.01
CA THR A 318 -32.65 -0.04 -23.09
C THR A 318 -31.21 -0.36 -23.49
N PHE A 319 -30.34 0.66 -23.52
CA PHE A 319 -28.91 0.47 -23.76
C PHE A 319 -28.27 -0.38 -22.65
N LEU A 320 -28.51 -0.04 -21.38
CA LEU A 320 -28.01 -0.82 -20.24
C LEU A 320 -28.51 -2.28 -20.28
N LEU A 321 -29.78 -2.49 -20.65
CA LEU A 321 -30.35 -3.83 -20.80
C LEU A 321 -29.62 -4.63 -21.89
N ASN A 322 -29.34 -4.00 -23.04
CA ASN A 322 -28.63 -4.65 -24.14
C ASN A 322 -27.19 -4.98 -23.77
N VAL A 323 -26.45 -4.04 -23.16
CA VAL A 323 -25.09 -4.27 -22.66
C VAL A 323 -25.09 -5.42 -21.66
N THR A 324 -26.03 -5.44 -20.71
CA THR A 324 -26.09 -6.49 -19.68
C THR A 324 -26.38 -7.87 -20.29
N LYS A 325 -27.33 -7.96 -21.23
CA LYS A 325 -27.61 -9.22 -21.95
C LYS A 325 -26.39 -9.72 -22.72
N ASP A 326 -25.67 -8.81 -23.38
CA ASP A 326 -24.45 -9.13 -24.12
C ASP A 326 -23.34 -9.63 -23.19
N VAL A 327 -23.09 -8.93 -22.08
CA VAL A 327 -22.12 -9.32 -21.06
C VAL A 327 -22.45 -10.71 -20.48
N LEU A 328 -23.69 -10.94 -20.06
CA LEU A 328 -24.11 -12.25 -19.52
C LEU A 328 -23.93 -13.38 -20.55
N SER A 329 -24.16 -13.11 -21.84
CA SER A 329 -23.87 -14.08 -22.91
C SER A 329 -22.37 -14.34 -23.09
N GLU A 330 -21.55 -13.28 -23.04
CA GLU A 330 -20.11 -13.36 -23.28
C GLU A 330 -19.34 -14.02 -22.13
N ILE A 331 -19.76 -13.76 -20.88
CA ILE A 331 -19.16 -14.30 -19.65
C ILE A 331 -19.23 -15.83 -19.60
N MET A 332 -20.29 -16.43 -20.14
CA MET A 332 -20.44 -17.89 -20.19
C MET A 332 -19.60 -18.55 -21.28
N THR A 333 -19.09 -17.78 -22.24
CA THR A 333 -18.31 -18.29 -23.37
C THR A 333 -16.83 -18.24 -23.04
N ILE A 334 -16.24 -19.39 -22.68
CA ILE A 334 -14.83 -19.52 -22.30
C ILE A 334 -13.94 -19.11 -23.48
N SER A 335 -13.02 -18.17 -23.22
CA SER A 335 -11.99 -17.71 -24.15
C SER A 335 -10.72 -17.40 -23.37
N LYS A 336 -9.56 -17.59 -23.98
CA LYS A 336 -8.26 -17.17 -23.44
C LYS A 336 -7.80 -15.82 -23.99
N ASP A 337 -8.70 -15.08 -24.63
CA ASP A 337 -8.42 -13.77 -25.21
C ASP A 337 -8.34 -12.71 -24.09
N PRO A 338 -7.16 -12.10 -23.83
CA PRO A 338 -7.02 -11.09 -22.79
C PRO A 338 -7.82 -9.81 -23.07
N ASP A 339 -8.09 -9.49 -24.34
CA ASP A 339 -8.91 -8.32 -24.69
C ASP A 339 -10.38 -8.55 -24.31
N LYS A 340 -10.87 -9.78 -24.44
CA LYS A 340 -12.20 -10.16 -23.98
C LYS A 340 -12.31 -10.03 -22.47
N GLU A 341 -11.32 -10.55 -21.75
CA GLU A 341 -11.27 -10.47 -20.29
C GLU A 341 -11.29 -9.01 -19.82
N TYR A 342 -10.48 -8.14 -20.42
CA TYR A 342 -10.47 -6.70 -20.14
C TYR A 342 -11.84 -6.04 -20.42
N TYR A 343 -12.46 -6.36 -21.57
CA TYR A 343 -13.81 -5.90 -21.90
C TYR A 343 -14.84 -6.33 -20.85
N LEU A 344 -14.87 -7.61 -20.48
CA LEU A 344 -15.83 -8.16 -19.52
C LEU A 344 -15.74 -7.47 -18.17
N ASN A 345 -14.51 -7.30 -17.69
CA ASN A 345 -14.21 -6.61 -16.44
C ASN A 345 -14.76 -5.18 -16.42
N LEU A 346 -14.56 -4.42 -17.51
CA LEU A 346 -15.06 -3.04 -17.63
C LEU A 346 -16.59 -3.00 -17.73
N ALA A 347 -17.15 -3.91 -18.53
CA ALA A 347 -18.58 -3.94 -18.79
C ALA A 347 -19.37 -4.26 -17.52
N VAL A 348 -18.90 -5.23 -16.71
CA VAL A 348 -19.51 -5.58 -15.42
C VAL A 348 -19.49 -4.40 -14.46
N ILE A 349 -18.35 -3.69 -14.33
CA ILE A 349 -18.25 -2.48 -13.51
C ILE A 349 -19.26 -1.42 -13.96
N ILE A 350 -19.38 -1.18 -15.27
CA ILE A 350 -20.33 -0.19 -15.82
C ILE A 350 -21.77 -0.60 -15.52
N VAL A 351 -22.12 -1.88 -15.66
CA VAL A 351 -23.45 -2.38 -15.32
C VAL A 351 -23.76 -2.14 -13.84
N LEU A 352 -22.86 -2.53 -12.94
CA LEU A 352 -23.03 -2.37 -11.50
C LEU A 352 -23.10 -0.90 -11.06
N LEU A 353 -22.28 -0.03 -11.62
CA LEU A 353 -22.32 1.42 -11.37
C LEU A 353 -23.60 2.06 -11.91
N SER A 354 -24.04 1.67 -13.10
CA SER A 354 -25.27 2.21 -13.69
C SER A 354 -26.49 1.87 -12.84
N LEU A 355 -26.53 0.68 -12.22
CA LEU A 355 -27.57 0.31 -11.27
C LEU A 355 -27.63 1.24 -10.05
N GLN A 356 -26.48 1.73 -9.54
CA GLN A 356 -26.46 2.68 -8.42
C GLN A 356 -27.10 4.03 -8.76
N GLN A 357 -27.12 4.39 -10.04
CA GLN A 357 -27.68 5.67 -10.51
C GLN A 357 -29.17 5.59 -10.81
N MET A 358 -29.74 4.39 -10.93
CA MET A 358 -31.16 4.21 -11.21
C MET A 358 -32.01 4.45 -9.96
N GLU A 359 -33.18 5.06 -10.15
CA GLU A 359 -34.21 5.12 -9.11
C GLU A 359 -34.63 3.69 -8.72
N GLN A 360 -34.83 3.44 -7.41
CA GLN A 360 -35.16 2.10 -6.88
C GLN A 360 -36.30 1.41 -7.65
N GLY A 361 -37.38 2.14 -7.96
CA GLY A 361 -38.51 1.63 -8.75
C GLY A 361 -38.15 1.07 -10.13
N LYS A 362 -37.15 1.66 -10.80
CA LYS A 362 -36.68 1.24 -12.13
C LYS A 362 -35.72 0.06 -12.08
N VAL A 363 -34.98 -0.09 -10.98
CA VAL A 363 -34.10 -1.24 -10.75
C VAL A 363 -34.91 -2.54 -10.78
N TYR A 364 -36.08 -2.58 -10.12
CA TYR A 364 -36.92 -3.77 -10.10
C TYR A 364 -37.37 -4.21 -11.49
N ILE A 365 -37.80 -3.25 -12.31
CA ILE A 365 -38.21 -3.50 -13.69
C ILE A 365 -37.02 -4.04 -14.49
N PHE A 366 -35.85 -3.43 -14.32
CA PHE A 366 -34.63 -3.86 -14.98
C PHE A 366 -34.26 -5.31 -14.60
N LEU A 367 -34.21 -5.62 -13.31
CA LEU A 367 -33.87 -6.95 -12.79
C LEU A 367 -34.87 -8.04 -13.22
N GLY A 368 -36.16 -7.69 -13.34
CA GLY A 368 -37.19 -8.61 -13.83
C GLY A 368 -36.90 -9.18 -15.23
N ASN A 369 -36.14 -8.46 -16.07
CA ASN A 369 -35.73 -8.95 -17.40
C ASN A 369 -34.72 -10.11 -17.34
N PHE A 370 -34.12 -10.37 -16.18
CA PHE A 370 -33.13 -11.42 -15.96
C PHE A 370 -33.66 -12.53 -15.04
N GLY A 371 -34.98 -12.65 -14.91
CA GLY A 371 -35.61 -13.70 -14.11
C GLY A 371 -35.46 -13.52 -12.59
N CYS A 372 -34.98 -12.36 -12.15
CA CYS A 372 -34.87 -12.02 -10.74
C CYS A 372 -36.27 -11.68 -10.18
N LYS A 373 -36.65 -12.26 -9.04
CA LYS A 373 -37.87 -11.89 -8.32
C LYS A 373 -37.74 -10.46 -7.77
N SER A 374 -38.87 -9.80 -7.48
CA SER A 374 -38.90 -8.50 -6.80
C SER A 374 -37.95 -8.53 -5.59
N ASP A 375 -37.04 -7.56 -5.52
CA ASP A 375 -35.98 -7.39 -4.50
C ASP A 375 -34.68 -8.22 -4.60
N SER A 376 -34.44 -9.08 -5.61
CA SER A 376 -33.23 -9.93 -5.62
C SER A 376 -32.01 -9.37 -6.38
N VAL A 377 -31.51 -8.19 -5.97
CA VAL A 377 -30.19 -7.67 -6.45
C VAL A 377 -29.08 -8.71 -6.20
N SER A 378 -29.19 -9.49 -5.12
CA SER A 378 -28.30 -10.60 -4.78
C SER A 378 -28.23 -11.66 -5.87
N VAL A 379 -29.37 -12.12 -6.38
CA VAL A 379 -29.44 -13.11 -7.48
C VAL A 379 -28.81 -12.55 -8.75
N PHE A 380 -28.99 -11.26 -9.03
CA PHE A 380 -28.37 -10.63 -10.20
C PHE A 380 -26.84 -10.61 -10.09
N ILE A 381 -26.29 -10.25 -8.93
CA ILE A 381 -24.84 -10.28 -8.67
C ILE A 381 -24.27 -11.70 -8.81
N GLN A 382 -25.01 -12.71 -8.33
CA GLN A 382 -24.59 -14.11 -8.44
C GLN A 382 -24.33 -14.54 -9.89
N HIS A 383 -25.07 -14.01 -10.88
CA HIS A 383 -24.79 -14.30 -12.30
C HIS A 383 -23.39 -13.87 -12.74
N PHE A 384 -22.81 -12.82 -12.15
CA PHE A 384 -21.45 -12.38 -12.46
C PHE A 384 -20.38 -13.12 -11.63
N LEU A 385 -20.76 -13.66 -10.47
CA LEU A 385 -19.87 -14.50 -9.65
C LEU A 385 -19.78 -15.94 -10.18
N VAL A 386 -20.86 -16.46 -10.78
CA VAL A 386 -20.87 -17.76 -11.48
C VAL A 386 -20.29 -17.59 -12.88
N THR A 387 -18.97 -17.41 -12.95
CA THR A 387 -18.24 -17.24 -14.21
C THR A 387 -16.95 -18.07 -14.24
N PRO A 388 -16.51 -18.57 -15.41
CA PRO A 388 -15.19 -19.15 -15.57
C PRO A 388 -14.04 -18.10 -15.54
N TYR A 389 -14.35 -16.79 -15.60
CA TYR A 389 -13.33 -15.73 -15.61
C TYR A 389 -13.00 -15.26 -14.19
N GLU A 390 -11.82 -15.64 -13.69
CA GLU A 390 -11.38 -15.31 -12.33
C GLU A 390 -11.28 -13.79 -12.07
N SER A 391 -10.87 -13.02 -13.07
CA SER A 391 -10.76 -11.55 -12.95
C SER A 391 -12.13 -10.87 -12.82
N VAL A 392 -13.15 -11.39 -13.52
CA VAL A 392 -14.53 -10.91 -13.40
C VAL A 392 -15.04 -11.17 -11.99
N GLN A 393 -14.80 -12.36 -11.43
CA GLN A 393 -15.15 -12.66 -10.04
C GLN A 393 -14.47 -11.69 -9.07
N SER A 394 -13.14 -11.49 -9.22
CA SER A 394 -12.37 -10.59 -8.36
C SER A 394 -12.90 -9.17 -8.39
N ILE A 395 -13.25 -8.65 -9.57
CA ILE A 395 -13.76 -7.28 -9.72
C ILE A 395 -15.14 -7.10 -9.10
N VAL A 396 -16.03 -8.09 -9.26
CA VAL A 396 -17.35 -8.06 -8.61
C VAL A 396 -17.21 -8.10 -7.10
N LEU A 397 -16.37 -9.01 -6.57
CA LEU A 397 -16.13 -9.12 -5.13
C LEU A 397 -15.52 -7.82 -4.58
N GLN A 398 -14.54 -7.24 -5.27
CA GLN A 398 -13.91 -5.99 -4.85
C GLN A 398 -14.89 -4.80 -4.90
N PHE A 399 -15.79 -4.77 -5.90
CA PHE A 399 -16.86 -3.76 -5.95
C PHE A 399 -17.78 -3.86 -4.74
N LEU A 400 -18.19 -5.07 -4.35
CA LEU A 400 -18.98 -5.29 -3.14
C LEU A 400 -18.23 -4.88 -1.86
N VAL A 401 -16.92 -5.16 -1.78
CA VAL A 401 -16.09 -4.74 -0.64
C VAL A 401 -16.11 -3.23 -0.49
N CYS A 402 -15.90 -2.48 -1.58
CA CYS A 402 -15.92 -1.02 -1.54
C CYS A 402 -17.27 -0.47 -1.08
N ILE A 403 -18.37 -1.08 -1.50
CA ILE A 403 -19.72 -0.68 -1.07
C ILE A 403 -19.94 -0.97 0.40
N PHE A 404 -19.66 -2.19 0.86
CA PHE A 404 -19.93 -2.59 2.25
C PHE A 404 -19.04 -1.83 3.25
N GLN A 405 -17.80 -1.49 2.86
CA GLN A 405 -16.93 -0.62 3.67
C GLN A 405 -17.53 0.79 3.82
N LYS A 406 -18.08 1.37 2.75
CA LYS A 406 -18.75 2.67 2.79
C LYS A 406 -19.95 2.65 3.75
N GLU A 407 -20.74 1.59 3.71
CA GLU A 407 -21.99 1.46 4.49
C GLU A 407 -21.73 1.23 5.97
N ASN A 408 -20.76 0.36 6.30
CA ASN A 408 -20.53 -0.05 7.68
C ASN A 408 -19.92 1.06 8.56
N ARG A 409 -19.25 2.09 8.01
CA ARG A 409 -18.56 3.16 8.78
C ARG A 409 -17.69 2.65 9.96
N ILE A 410 -17.25 1.39 9.92
CA ILE A 410 -16.46 0.75 11.00
C ILE A 410 -15.01 1.28 10.97
N CYS A 411 -14.55 1.80 9.83
CA CYS A 411 -13.31 2.57 9.74
C CYS A 411 -13.64 4.06 9.57
N GLY A 412 -12.92 4.93 10.29
CA GLY A 412 -13.14 6.37 10.32
C GLY A 412 -13.05 7.09 8.95
N PRO A 413 -13.10 8.44 8.92
CA PRO A 413 -13.24 9.23 7.69
C PRO A 413 -12.07 9.16 6.69
N ASN A 414 -11.05 8.36 6.96
CA ASN A 414 -9.99 8.04 6.01
C ASN A 414 -10.37 6.73 5.31
N LEU A 415 -10.81 6.80 4.05
CA LEU A 415 -10.87 5.60 3.20
C LEU A 415 -9.53 4.86 3.32
N ASP A 416 -9.56 3.61 3.79
CA ASP A 416 -8.38 2.77 3.97
C ASP A 416 -7.52 2.75 2.69
N SER A 417 -6.33 3.35 2.76
CA SER A 417 -5.31 3.29 1.70
C SER A 417 -4.69 1.89 1.53
N SER A 418 -5.05 0.94 2.40
CA SER A 418 -4.47 -0.41 2.45
C SER A 418 -5.08 -1.38 1.44
N ILE A 419 -6.28 -1.09 0.91
CA ILE A 419 -6.90 -1.85 -0.18
C ILE A 419 -7.30 -0.86 -1.25
N SER A 420 -6.31 -0.31 -1.95
CA SER A 420 -6.58 0.46 -3.17
C SER A 420 -7.38 -0.42 -4.13
N PRO A 421 -8.55 0.02 -4.62
CA PRO A 421 -9.32 -0.80 -5.53
C PRO A 421 -8.50 -1.07 -6.79
N ILE A 422 -8.24 -2.34 -7.07
CA ILE A 422 -7.49 -2.79 -8.25
C ILE A 422 -8.50 -3.10 -9.33
N PHE A 423 -9.33 -2.11 -9.66
CA PHE A 423 -10.29 -2.29 -10.75
C PHE A 423 -9.54 -2.33 -12.08
N PHE A 424 -8.66 -1.34 -12.32
CA PHE A 424 -7.80 -1.19 -13.51
C PHE A 424 -6.71 -0.14 -13.23
N SER A 425 -6.18 0.55 -14.25
CA SER A 425 -5.29 1.73 -14.07
C SER A 425 -5.84 2.71 -12.99
N ASN A 426 -4.95 3.39 -12.26
CA ASN A 426 -5.30 4.32 -11.16
C ASN A 426 -6.48 5.25 -11.49
N VAL A 427 -6.57 5.73 -12.73
CA VAL A 427 -7.65 6.64 -13.18
C VAL A 427 -9.04 6.00 -13.10
N ILE A 428 -9.17 4.75 -13.52
CA ILE A 428 -10.46 4.02 -13.48
C ILE A 428 -10.83 3.71 -12.03
N SER A 429 -9.84 3.35 -11.21
CA SER A 429 -10.06 3.11 -9.77
C SER A 429 -10.63 4.36 -9.07
N ILE A 430 -10.03 5.52 -9.30
CA ILE A 430 -10.52 6.81 -8.76
C ILE A 430 -11.95 7.11 -9.23
N ALA A 431 -12.21 6.94 -10.53
CA ALA A 431 -13.54 7.15 -11.12
C ALA A 431 -14.62 6.29 -10.45
N VAL A 432 -14.34 4.99 -10.25
CA VAL A 432 -15.25 4.05 -9.59
C VAL A 432 -15.48 4.47 -8.13
N CYS A 433 -14.43 4.80 -7.37
CA CYS A 433 -14.56 5.27 -5.99
C CYS A 433 -15.41 6.54 -5.88
N THR A 434 -15.15 7.54 -6.73
CA THR A 434 -15.92 8.80 -6.74
C THR A 434 -17.40 8.54 -7.00
N LEU A 435 -17.73 7.62 -7.92
CA LEU A 435 -19.11 7.24 -8.22
C LEU A 435 -19.76 6.49 -7.05
N ILE A 436 -19.04 5.54 -6.46
CA ILE A 436 -19.51 4.80 -5.28
C ILE A 436 -19.79 5.78 -4.13
N GLU A 437 -18.95 6.79 -3.89
CA GLU A 437 -19.15 7.81 -2.86
C GLU A 437 -20.39 8.68 -3.13
N LYS A 438 -20.58 9.10 -4.38
CA LYS A 438 -21.60 10.08 -4.78
C LYS A 438 -23.04 9.56 -4.71
N HIS A 439 -23.27 8.28 -4.99
CA HIS A 439 -24.62 7.71 -5.07
C HIS A 439 -24.99 6.91 -3.81
N SER A 440 -26.27 6.95 -3.43
CA SER A 440 -26.83 6.04 -2.42
C SER A 440 -26.92 4.64 -3.03
N SER A 441 -26.35 3.65 -2.36
CA SER A 441 -26.26 2.29 -2.91
C SER A 441 -27.64 1.62 -2.92
N VAL A 442 -28.08 1.21 -4.11
CA VAL A 442 -29.12 0.16 -4.29
C VAL A 442 -28.67 -1.16 -3.62
N PHE A 443 -27.38 -1.26 -3.32
CA PHE A 443 -26.71 -2.35 -2.67
C PHE A 443 -26.76 -2.26 -1.12
N SER A 444 -27.42 -1.24 -0.54
CA SER A 444 -27.39 -0.93 0.90
C SER A 444 -27.88 -2.02 1.84
N ASP A 445 -28.73 -2.91 1.35
CA ASP A 445 -29.28 -3.99 2.16
C ASP A 445 -28.59 -5.33 1.90
N LEU A 446 -27.67 -5.40 0.93
CA LEU A 446 -27.02 -6.66 0.54
C LEU A 446 -26.08 -7.21 1.61
N HIS A 447 -25.51 -6.36 2.47
CA HIS A 447 -24.69 -6.85 3.58
C HIS A 447 -25.51 -7.67 4.60
N ASN A 448 -26.85 -7.53 4.58
CA ASN A 448 -27.79 -8.31 5.40
C ASN A 448 -28.54 -9.41 4.60
N ASP A 449 -28.34 -9.51 3.29
CA ASP A 449 -29.02 -10.50 2.43
C ASP A 449 -28.47 -11.90 2.70
N GLN A 450 -29.31 -12.76 3.30
CA GLN A 450 -28.91 -14.13 3.67
C GLN A 450 -28.60 -15.02 2.46
N ASP A 451 -29.24 -14.81 1.31
CA ASP A 451 -29.02 -15.62 0.12
C ASP A 451 -27.66 -15.29 -0.50
N LEU A 452 -27.28 -14.01 -0.52
CA LEU A 452 -25.94 -13.59 -0.88
C LEU A 452 -24.90 -14.14 0.10
N THR A 453 -25.11 -14.02 1.42
CA THR A 453 -24.15 -14.55 2.41
C THR A 453 -23.93 -16.05 2.22
N LYS A 454 -25.00 -16.84 2.03
CA LYS A 454 -24.92 -18.29 1.75
C LYS A 454 -24.16 -18.57 0.45
N PHE A 455 -24.37 -17.76 -0.59
CA PHE A 455 -23.64 -17.92 -1.85
C PHE A 455 -22.14 -17.66 -1.67
N ILE A 456 -21.76 -16.55 -1.01
CA ILE A 456 -20.36 -16.21 -0.73
C ILE A 456 -19.71 -17.28 0.17
N LEU A 457 -20.43 -17.84 1.14
CA LEU A 457 -19.96 -18.97 1.93
C LEU A 457 -19.69 -20.22 1.08
N LYS A 458 -20.57 -20.54 0.12
CA LYS A 458 -20.36 -21.66 -0.81
C LYS A 458 -19.12 -21.46 -1.68
N MET A 459 -18.72 -20.22 -1.97
CA MET A 459 -17.50 -19.94 -2.72
C MET A 459 -16.23 -20.44 -1.99
N LEU A 460 -16.23 -20.50 -0.66
CA LEU A 460 -15.11 -21.08 0.12
C LEU A 460 -14.87 -22.56 -0.20
N ALA A 461 -15.91 -23.30 -0.60
CA ALA A 461 -15.83 -24.73 -0.90
C ALA A 461 -15.55 -25.03 -2.37
N MET A 462 -15.38 -24.02 -3.23
CA MET A 462 -15.11 -24.22 -4.65
C MET A 462 -13.66 -24.66 -4.86
N GLU A 463 -13.45 -25.84 -5.46
CA GLU A 463 -12.12 -26.44 -5.64
C GLU A 463 -11.12 -25.55 -6.41
N ASN A 464 -11.61 -24.62 -7.24
CA ASN A 464 -10.80 -23.80 -8.15
C ASN A 464 -10.95 -22.28 -7.89
N ILE A 465 -11.19 -21.84 -6.64
CA ILE A 465 -11.23 -20.41 -6.35
C ILE A 465 -9.83 -19.78 -6.45
N ASN A 466 -9.69 -18.71 -7.24
CA ASN A 466 -8.45 -17.95 -7.33
C ASN A 466 -8.05 -17.42 -5.92
N PRO A 467 -6.77 -17.52 -5.51
CA PRO A 467 -6.31 -16.97 -4.24
C PRO A 467 -6.72 -15.51 -3.98
N SER A 468 -6.71 -14.65 -5.00
CA SER A 468 -7.07 -13.24 -4.87
C SER A 468 -8.58 -13.07 -4.62
N SER A 469 -9.41 -13.87 -5.32
CA SER A 469 -10.85 -13.95 -5.03
C SER A 469 -11.12 -14.49 -3.63
N LEU A 470 -10.34 -15.46 -3.17
CA LEU A 470 -10.47 -16.03 -1.81
C LEU A 470 -10.24 -14.96 -0.73
N GLY A 471 -9.20 -14.12 -0.87
CA GLY A 471 -8.97 -12.99 0.04
C GLY A 471 -10.16 -12.03 0.10
N LEU A 472 -10.72 -11.68 -1.07
CA LEU A 472 -11.91 -10.83 -1.18
C LEU A 472 -13.17 -11.47 -0.59
N VAL A 473 -13.35 -12.79 -0.76
CA VAL A 473 -14.44 -13.55 -0.13
C VAL A 473 -14.36 -13.43 1.38
N PHE A 474 -13.19 -13.68 1.99
CA PHE A 474 -13.02 -13.50 3.44
C PHE A 474 -13.26 -12.06 3.90
N HIS A 475 -12.87 -11.08 3.08
CA HIS A 475 -13.11 -9.67 3.38
C HIS A 475 -14.60 -9.33 3.38
N LEU A 476 -15.37 -9.84 2.41
CA LEU A 476 -16.83 -9.69 2.40
C LEU A 476 -17.48 -10.38 3.60
N LEU A 477 -17.08 -11.61 3.90
CA LEU A 477 -17.60 -12.37 5.04
C LEU A 477 -17.35 -11.63 6.37
N TYR A 478 -16.22 -10.92 6.49
CA TYR A 478 -15.92 -10.04 7.63
C TYR A 478 -16.90 -8.85 7.71
N LEU A 479 -17.24 -8.23 6.57
CA LEU A 479 -18.15 -7.08 6.50
C LEU A 479 -19.63 -7.45 6.66
N MET A 480 -19.99 -8.73 6.65
CA MET A 480 -21.37 -9.23 6.70
C MET A 480 -21.70 -9.81 8.09
N PRO A 481 -22.54 -9.15 8.92
CA PRO A 481 -22.78 -9.55 10.31
C PRO A 481 -23.41 -10.95 10.49
N SER A 482 -24.27 -11.36 9.55
CA SER A 482 -25.02 -12.63 9.62
C SER A 482 -24.15 -13.88 9.38
N THR A 483 -22.95 -13.71 8.82
CA THR A 483 -22.09 -14.82 8.37
C THR A 483 -21.74 -15.81 9.47
N VAL A 484 -21.45 -15.32 10.67
CA VAL A 484 -20.97 -16.16 11.77
C VAL A 484 -22.09 -17.07 12.30
N ASP A 485 -23.35 -16.66 12.14
CA ASP A 485 -24.53 -17.36 12.63
C ASP A 485 -25.06 -18.41 11.65
N LEU A 486 -24.79 -18.28 10.35
CA LEU A 486 -25.28 -19.20 9.32
C LEU A 486 -24.57 -20.56 9.33
N GLU A 487 -25.28 -21.63 8.96
CA GLU A 487 -24.71 -22.96 8.81
C GLU A 487 -23.79 -23.04 7.59
N TRP A 488 -22.65 -23.72 7.73
CA TRP A 488 -21.71 -23.94 6.64
C TRP A 488 -21.93 -25.33 6.04
N ASP A 489 -22.86 -25.44 5.08
CA ASP A 489 -23.35 -26.71 4.52
C ASP A 489 -22.26 -27.63 3.92
N PHE A 490 -21.08 -27.08 3.59
CA PHE A 490 -19.94 -27.82 3.06
C PHE A 490 -19.04 -28.44 4.15
N ILE A 491 -19.27 -28.09 5.42
CA ILE A 491 -18.71 -28.79 6.58
C ILE A 491 -19.65 -29.97 6.90
N GLU A 492 -19.11 -31.10 7.35
CA GLU A 492 -19.90 -32.29 7.71
C GLU A 492 -21.20 -31.94 8.47
N GLN A 493 -22.34 -32.49 8.04
CA GLN A 493 -23.70 -32.06 8.39
C GLN A 493 -23.99 -31.98 9.90
N ASN A 494 -23.26 -32.74 10.74
CA ASN A 494 -23.42 -32.72 12.20
C ASN A 494 -22.59 -31.63 12.91
N GLN A 495 -21.72 -30.89 12.21
CA GLN A 495 -20.79 -29.90 12.76
C GLN A 495 -20.84 -28.52 12.07
N ALA A 496 -21.64 -28.36 11.00
CA ALA A 496 -21.75 -27.15 10.19
C ALA A 496 -22.16 -25.86 10.96
N SER A 497 -22.88 -26.01 12.07
CA SER A 497 -23.29 -24.90 12.94
C SER A 497 -22.26 -24.56 14.03
N CYS A 498 -21.25 -25.40 14.25
CA CYS A 498 -20.29 -25.23 15.33
C CYS A 498 -19.24 -24.15 15.00
N SER A 499 -19.29 -23.01 15.70
CA SER A 499 -18.32 -21.91 15.52
C SER A 499 -16.86 -22.33 15.73
N CYS A 500 -16.59 -23.29 16.64
CA CYS A 500 -15.24 -23.80 16.86
C CYS A 500 -14.70 -24.59 15.65
N VAL A 501 -15.57 -25.26 14.87
CA VAL A 501 -15.18 -25.94 13.62
C VAL A 501 -14.97 -24.95 12.48
N LYS A 502 -15.82 -23.91 12.40
CA LYS A 502 -15.62 -22.79 11.45
C LYS A 502 -14.27 -22.11 11.66
N LEU A 503 -13.91 -21.82 12.91
CA LEU A 503 -12.61 -21.22 13.24
C LEU A 503 -11.44 -22.14 12.88
N GLU A 504 -11.54 -23.45 13.17
CA GLU A 504 -10.51 -24.42 12.81
C GLU A 504 -10.32 -24.52 11.29
N TYR A 505 -11.41 -24.45 10.52
CA TYR A 505 -11.35 -24.37 9.06
C TYR A 505 -10.57 -23.14 8.59
N VAL A 506 -10.88 -21.94 9.09
CA VAL A 506 -10.18 -20.70 8.70
C VAL A 506 -8.70 -20.74 9.06
N LEU A 507 -8.37 -21.19 10.28
CA LEU A 507 -6.98 -21.32 10.74
C LEU A 507 -6.16 -22.30 9.87
N SER A 508 -6.77 -23.39 9.41
CA SER A 508 -6.10 -24.35 8.52
C SER A 508 -5.71 -23.73 7.17
N HIS A 509 -6.54 -22.82 6.63
CA HIS A 509 -6.26 -22.08 5.40
C HIS A 509 -5.18 -21.02 5.61
N MET A 510 -5.24 -20.31 6.74
CA MET A 510 -4.24 -19.29 7.10
C MET A 510 -2.84 -19.88 7.26
N LYS A 511 -2.70 -21.05 7.89
CA LYS A 511 -1.40 -21.70 8.12
C LYS A 511 -0.61 -21.95 6.83
N ASN A 512 -1.31 -22.19 5.72
CA ASN A 512 -0.70 -22.47 4.42
C ASN A 512 -0.58 -21.21 3.53
N CYS A 513 -1.04 -20.04 4.00
CA CYS A 513 -1.10 -18.82 3.21
C CYS A 513 0.03 -17.85 3.56
N LYS A 514 0.94 -17.63 2.61
CA LYS A 514 2.04 -16.64 2.74
C LYS A 514 1.69 -15.23 2.25
N ARG A 515 0.51 -15.08 1.65
CA ARG A 515 0.08 -13.85 0.97
C ARG A 515 -0.75 -12.99 1.93
N ASP A 516 -0.26 -11.79 2.24
CA ASP A 516 -0.90 -10.89 3.20
C ASP A 516 -2.24 -10.34 2.71
N ASP A 517 -2.39 -10.16 1.39
CA ASP A 517 -3.66 -9.74 0.77
C ASP A 517 -4.80 -10.75 0.98
N ILE A 518 -4.48 -11.98 1.36
CA ILE A 518 -5.44 -13.05 1.65
C ILE A 518 -5.51 -13.33 3.15
N SER A 519 -4.34 -13.42 3.80
CA SER A 519 -4.26 -13.78 5.22
C SER A 519 -4.78 -12.68 6.15
N ASN A 520 -4.75 -11.41 5.74
CA ASN A 520 -5.27 -10.28 6.52
C ASN A 520 -6.80 -10.31 6.61
N PRO A 521 -7.57 -10.40 5.49
CA PRO A 521 -9.01 -10.63 5.56
C PRO A 521 -9.41 -11.88 6.35
N MET A 522 -8.67 -12.98 6.22
CA MET A 522 -8.92 -14.20 7.00
C MET A 522 -8.76 -13.94 8.51
N LEU A 523 -7.75 -13.18 8.92
CA LEU A 523 -7.54 -12.80 10.32
C LEU A 523 -8.72 -11.98 10.85
N LEU A 524 -9.17 -10.96 10.12
CA LEU A 524 -10.33 -10.14 10.51
C LEU A 524 -11.61 -10.99 10.63
N PHE A 525 -11.89 -11.84 9.64
CA PHE A 525 -13.03 -12.73 9.68
C PHE A 525 -12.96 -13.72 10.85
N SER A 526 -11.80 -14.34 11.07
CA SER A 526 -11.59 -15.26 12.20
C SER A 526 -11.82 -14.58 13.55
N THR A 527 -11.52 -13.28 13.66
CA THR A 527 -11.79 -12.47 14.86
C THR A 527 -13.28 -12.38 15.14
N CYS A 528 -14.12 -12.15 14.13
CA CYS A 528 -15.58 -12.16 14.29
C CYS A 528 -16.10 -13.52 14.80
N VAL A 529 -15.53 -14.63 14.29
CA VAL A 529 -15.87 -15.98 14.76
C VAL A 529 -15.45 -16.19 16.21
N VAL A 530 -14.26 -15.71 16.60
CA VAL A 530 -13.78 -15.77 17.99
C VAL A 530 -14.68 -14.99 18.94
N VAL A 531 -15.08 -13.77 18.57
CA VAL A 531 -16.02 -12.97 19.38
C VAL A 531 -17.34 -13.71 19.58
N LYS A 532 -17.86 -14.41 18.55
CA LYS A 532 -19.05 -15.25 18.69
C LYS A 532 -18.83 -16.45 19.62
N ILE A 533 -17.70 -17.15 19.48
CA ILE A 533 -17.36 -18.28 20.37
C ILE A 533 -17.33 -17.79 21.81
N CYS A 534 -16.58 -16.72 22.10
CA CYS A 534 -16.44 -16.20 23.45
C CYS A 534 -17.78 -15.72 24.02
N THR A 535 -18.57 -14.95 23.27
CA THR A 535 -19.89 -14.45 23.73
C THR A 535 -20.89 -15.59 23.98
N SER A 536 -20.92 -16.62 23.12
CA SER A 536 -21.82 -17.77 23.28
C SER A 536 -21.36 -18.75 24.36
N SER A 537 -20.05 -18.94 24.55
CA SER A 537 -19.49 -19.75 25.64
C SER A 537 -19.68 -19.09 27.00
N ILE A 538 -19.52 -17.76 27.12
CA ILE A 538 -19.83 -17.01 28.36
C ILE A 538 -21.29 -17.23 28.82
N GLN A 539 -22.22 -17.51 27.89
CA GLN A 539 -23.62 -17.82 28.21
C GLN A 539 -23.90 -19.30 28.53
N LYS A 540 -22.99 -20.25 28.25
CA LYS A 540 -23.23 -21.71 28.34
C LYS A 540 -22.35 -22.48 29.33
N ILE A 541 -21.57 -21.80 30.18
CA ILE A 541 -20.66 -22.46 31.14
C ILE A 541 -21.43 -22.93 32.40
N SER A 542 -22.47 -23.72 32.18
CA SER A 542 -23.19 -24.42 33.26
C SER A 542 -23.66 -25.83 32.89
N SER A 543 -23.29 -26.43 31.75
CA SER A 543 -23.84 -27.77 31.42
C SER A 543 -22.94 -28.82 30.73
N ASP A 544 -21.81 -28.50 30.05
CA ASP A 544 -21.00 -29.54 29.39
C ASP A 544 -19.47 -29.28 29.42
N LEU A 545 -18.70 -30.24 29.95
CA LEU A 545 -17.25 -30.13 30.19
C LEU A 545 -16.39 -30.48 28.96
N SER A 546 -16.90 -31.31 28.04
CA SER A 546 -16.16 -31.84 26.88
C SER A 546 -16.15 -30.92 25.65
N SER A 547 -17.22 -30.14 25.44
CA SER A 547 -17.29 -29.12 24.37
C SER A 547 -16.35 -27.93 24.66
N CYS A 548 -16.12 -27.65 25.94
CA CYS A 548 -15.25 -26.59 26.42
C CYS A 548 -13.77 -26.82 26.04
N THR A 549 -13.26 -28.05 26.13
CA THR A 549 -11.84 -28.34 25.85
C THR A 549 -11.46 -28.16 24.38
N LYS A 550 -12.33 -28.57 23.44
CA LYS A 550 -12.12 -28.35 21.99
C LYS A 550 -12.08 -26.85 21.67
N CYS A 551 -13.03 -26.08 22.20
CA CYS A 551 -13.07 -24.63 21.94
C CYS A 551 -11.87 -23.90 22.54
N MET A 552 -11.42 -24.26 23.76
CA MET A 552 -10.19 -23.70 24.35
C MET A 552 -8.94 -23.99 23.51
N THR A 553 -8.87 -25.18 22.91
CA THR A 553 -7.73 -25.55 22.05
C THR A 553 -7.68 -24.70 20.78
N VAL A 554 -8.84 -24.48 20.13
CA VAL A 554 -8.91 -23.68 18.90
C VAL A 554 -8.67 -22.19 19.19
N LEU A 555 -9.22 -21.66 20.30
CA LEU A 555 -8.96 -20.29 20.72
C LEU A 555 -7.47 -20.04 20.98
N LYS A 556 -6.77 -20.99 21.62
CA LYS A 556 -5.32 -20.90 21.84
C LYS A 556 -4.52 -20.86 20.53
N LYS A 557 -4.87 -21.72 19.55
CA LYS A 557 -4.25 -21.68 18.21
C LYS A 557 -4.47 -20.31 17.54
N TRP A 558 -5.64 -19.71 17.70
CA TRP A 558 -5.91 -18.40 17.11
C TRP A 558 -5.13 -17.26 17.80
N SER A 559 -5.02 -17.29 19.14
CA SER A 559 -4.25 -16.26 19.86
C SER A 559 -2.74 -16.37 19.57
N GLU A 560 -2.23 -17.57 19.31
CA GLU A 560 -0.89 -17.78 18.74
C GLU A 560 -0.72 -17.07 17.39
N VAL A 561 -1.70 -17.18 16.48
CA VAL A 561 -1.62 -16.49 15.19
C VAL A 561 -1.72 -14.96 15.34
N MET A 562 -2.53 -14.44 16.27
CA MET A 562 -2.58 -13.00 16.55
C MET A 562 -1.24 -12.46 17.06
N GLU A 563 -0.59 -13.19 17.98
CA GLU A 563 0.74 -12.88 18.50
C GLU A 563 1.80 -12.92 17.40
N GLU A 564 1.88 -14.01 16.63
CA GLU A 564 2.82 -14.15 15.51
C GLU A 564 2.60 -13.06 14.45
N SER A 565 1.36 -12.69 14.15
CA SER A 565 1.04 -11.66 13.15
C SER A 565 1.38 -10.23 13.59
N SER A 566 1.57 -10.02 14.90
CA SER A 566 1.91 -8.72 15.48
C SER A 566 3.41 -8.43 15.54
N GLY A 567 4.24 -9.45 15.30
CA GLY A 567 5.70 -9.32 15.35
C GLY A 567 6.26 -8.38 14.28
N SER A 568 7.36 -7.69 14.62
CA SER A 568 8.04 -6.70 13.79
C SER A 568 8.54 -7.23 12.44
N GLU A 569 8.73 -8.55 12.34
CA GLU A 569 9.14 -9.28 11.14
C GLU A 569 8.08 -9.31 10.03
N ASN A 570 6.81 -9.08 10.38
CA ASN A 570 5.70 -9.06 9.42
C ASN A 570 5.58 -7.70 8.73
N CYS A 571 4.92 -7.63 7.57
CA CYS A 571 4.71 -6.36 6.90
C CYS A 571 3.77 -5.41 7.67
N ILE A 572 3.86 -4.10 7.39
CA ILE A 572 3.01 -3.07 8.03
C ILE A 572 1.52 -3.39 7.85
N SER A 573 1.09 -3.89 6.68
CA SER A 573 -0.32 -4.25 6.44
C SER A 573 -0.80 -5.40 7.33
N LYS A 574 0.07 -6.37 7.65
CA LYS A 574 -0.26 -7.49 8.54
C LYS A 574 -0.47 -6.99 9.97
N ARG A 575 0.45 -6.16 10.47
CA ARG A 575 0.37 -5.57 11.82
C ARG A 575 -0.83 -4.63 11.96
N ARG A 576 -1.16 -3.85 10.92
CA ARG A 576 -2.39 -3.06 10.85
C ARG A 576 -3.65 -3.94 10.90
N ALA A 577 -3.66 -5.09 10.22
CA ALA A 577 -4.78 -6.02 10.29
C ALA A 577 -5.00 -6.58 11.70
N VAL A 578 -3.94 -6.80 12.48
CA VAL A 578 -4.03 -7.18 13.90
C VAL A 578 -4.69 -6.06 14.72
N LEU A 579 -4.33 -4.79 14.50
CA LEU A 579 -4.98 -3.65 15.17
C LEU A 579 -6.46 -3.53 14.83
N ASN A 580 -6.80 -3.69 13.55
CA ASN A 580 -8.20 -3.72 13.11
C ASN A 580 -8.95 -4.91 13.74
N ALA A 581 -8.29 -6.07 13.92
CA ALA A 581 -8.85 -7.17 14.69
C ALA A 581 -9.13 -6.78 16.15
N PHE A 582 -8.21 -6.08 16.82
CA PHE A 582 -8.43 -5.61 18.19
C PHE A 582 -9.62 -4.65 18.33
N GLN A 583 -9.92 -3.83 17.31
CA GLN A 583 -11.10 -2.96 17.32
C GLN A 583 -12.43 -3.74 17.23
N ILE A 584 -12.42 -4.97 16.71
CA ILE A 584 -13.59 -5.87 16.66
C ILE A 584 -13.82 -6.55 18.02
N ILE A 585 -12.76 -6.78 18.79
CA ILE A 585 -12.82 -7.52 20.05
C ILE A 585 -13.43 -6.63 21.15
N PRO A 586 -14.55 -7.04 21.79
CA PRO A 586 -15.12 -6.28 22.90
C PRO A 586 -14.13 -6.19 24.07
N TYR A 587 -14.00 -5.01 24.69
CA TYR A 587 -13.05 -4.80 25.79
C TYR A 587 -13.33 -5.71 26.99
N GLU A 588 -14.60 -6.10 27.22
CA GLU A 588 -14.97 -7.06 28.27
C GLU A 588 -14.31 -8.43 28.08
N LEU A 589 -14.06 -8.83 26.82
CA LEU A 589 -13.39 -10.07 26.48
C LEU A 589 -11.87 -9.97 26.74
N LEU A 590 -11.26 -8.84 26.40
CA LEU A 590 -9.84 -8.56 26.70
C LEU A 590 -9.57 -8.47 28.21
N LEU A 591 -10.57 -8.04 28.98
CA LEU A 591 -10.48 -7.97 30.44
C LEU A 591 -10.85 -9.31 31.13
N ASN A 592 -11.18 -10.37 30.38
CA ASN A 592 -11.50 -11.73 30.85
C ASN A 592 -12.35 -11.73 32.15
N LYS A 593 -13.42 -10.92 32.22
CA LYS A 593 -14.27 -10.84 33.43
C LYS A 593 -14.87 -12.21 33.84
N SER A 594 -14.94 -13.16 32.91
CA SER A 594 -15.44 -14.52 33.12
C SER A 594 -14.41 -15.50 33.71
N ARG A 595 -13.11 -15.17 33.76
CA ARG A 595 -12.02 -16.00 34.35
C ARG A 595 -11.88 -17.42 33.75
N ILE A 596 -12.19 -17.57 32.47
CA ILE A 596 -12.20 -18.89 31.78
C ILE A 596 -11.08 -18.97 30.72
N LEU A 597 -10.50 -17.84 30.31
CA LEU A 597 -9.66 -17.72 29.10
C LEU A 597 -8.18 -17.38 29.38
N ASP A 598 -7.66 -17.73 30.54
CA ASP A 598 -6.43 -17.11 31.09
C ASP A 598 -5.22 -17.11 30.14
N ASP A 599 -4.86 -18.25 29.52
CA ASP A 599 -3.70 -18.32 28.60
C ASP A 599 -3.98 -17.64 27.24
N PHE A 600 -5.24 -17.61 26.82
CA PHE A 600 -5.68 -16.98 25.58
C PHE A 600 -5.53 -15.45 25.67
N THR A 601 -6.00 -14.86 26.76
CA THR A 601 -5.99 -13.41 26.94
C THR A 601 -4.57 -12.87 27.10
N ILE A 602 -3.67 -13.59 27.79
CA ILE A 602 -2.26 -13.18 27.94
C ILE A 602 -1.57 -12.97 26.59
N LYS A 603 -1.77 -13.89 25.62
CA LYS A 603 -1.20 -13.75 24.27
C LYS A 603 -1.73 -12.53 23.51
N LEU A 604 -2.99 -12.15 23.75
CA LEU A 604 -3.55 -10.92 23.16
C LEU A 604 -2.90 -9.66 23.75
N TRP A 605 -2.64 -9.63 25.05
CA TRP A 605 -1.89 -8.53 25.67
C TRP A 605 -0.43 -8.49 25.21
N GLN A 606 0.19 -9.66 24.96
CA GLN A 606 1.51 -9.73 24.33
C GLN A 606 1.50 -9.12 22.92
N ALA A 607 0.50 -9.46 22.10
CA ALA A 607 0.36 -8.91 20.76
C ALA A 607 0.14 -7.38 20.78
N LEU A 608 -0.68 -6.86 21.71
CA LEU A 608 -0.85 -5.42 21.91
C LEU A 608 0.45 -4.72 22.31
N LEU A 609 1.29 -5.38 23.12
CA LEU A 609 2.59 -4.83 23.51
C LEU A 609 3.48 -4.65 22.28
N TYR A 610 3.61 -5.68 21.44
CA TYR A 610 4.39 -5.64 20.20
C TYR A 610 3.95 -4.50 19.28
N LEU A 611 2.64 -4.28 19.13
CA LEU A 611 2.09 -3.19 18.31
C LEU A 611 2.28 -1.80 18.94
N LEU A 612 2.38 -1.69 20.26
CA LEU A 612 2.56 -0.40 20.95
C LEU A 612 4.03 0.05 20.97
N ILE A 613 4.97 -0.89 20.91
CA ILE A 613 6.41 -0.64 20.81
C ILE A 613 6.91 -0.68 19.35
N ASP A 614 6.01 -0.78 18.37
CA ASP A 614 6.34 -0.91 16.94
C ASP A 614 7.14 0.29 16.40
N ASP A 615 8.09 0.06 15.49
CA ASP A 615 8.88 1.14 14.88
C ASP A 615 8.09 2.07 13.94
N GLU A 616 6.91 1.64 13.48
CA GLU A 616 6.08 2.40 12.56
C GLU A 616 5.17 3.39 13.31
N PRO A 617 5.24 4.70 13.02
CA PRO A 617 4.51 5.72 13.76
C PRO A 617 2.98 5.56 13.62
N GLU A 618 2.51 5.08 12.47
CA GLU A 618 1.09 4.81 12.24
C GLU A 618 0.57 3.70 13.16
N ILE A 619 1.32 2.60 13.29
CA ILE A 619 0.96 1.47 14.15
C ILE A 619 0.99 1.91 15.62
N LYS A 620 2.05 2.60 16.06
CA LYS A 620 2.15 3.19 17.41
C LYS A 620 0.96 4.08 17.76
N GLN A 621 0.54 4.95 16.83
CA GLN A 621 -0.57 5.85 17.05
C GLN A 621 -1.90 5.08 17.20
N MET A 622 -2.20 4.17 16.28
CA MET A 622 -3.42 3.36 16.32
C MET A 622 -3.50 2.50 17.59
N SER A 623 -2.39 1.87 18.00
CA SER A 623 -2.28 1.12 19.26
C SER A 623 -2.55 2.02 20.47
N SER A 624 -1.99 3.23 20.48
CA SER A 624 -2.19 4.19 21.58
C SER A 624 -3.64 4.62 21.71
N GLU A 625 -4.31 4.92 20.59
CA GLU A 625 -5.73 5.27 20.54
C GLU A 625 -6.61 4.16 21.11
N LEU A 626 -6.31 2.90 20.79
CA LEU A 626 -7.02 1.73 21.30
C LEU A 626 -6.86 1.56 22.83
N ILE A 627 -5.67 1.79 23.38
CA ILE A 627 -5.47 1.70 24.83
C ILE A 627 -6.22 2.80 25.59
N ILE A 628 -6.28 4.01 25.03
CA ILE A 628 -6.99 5.13 25.66
C ILE A 628 -8.50 4.89 25.61
N SER A 629 -9.03 4.39 24.50
CA SER A 629 -10.45 4.05 24.40
C SER A 629 -10.83 2.98 25.42
N MET A 630 -9.98 1.97 25.65
CA MET A 630 -10.16 0.98 26.73
C MET A 630 -10.24 1.62 28.13
N LYS A 631 -9.39 2.61 28.42
CA LYS A 631 -9.42 3.35 29.70
C LYS A 631 -10.67 4.22 29.84
N ALA A 632 -11.10 4.85 28.74
CA ALA A 632 -12.24 5.76 28.70
C ALA A 632 -13.60 5.05 28.78
N SER A 633 -13.71 3.76 28.45
CA SER A 633 -14.95 2.98 28.55
C SER A 633 -15.60 2.89 29.95
N GLY A 634 -15.05 3.55 30.96
CA GLY A 634 -15.66 3.76 32.29
C GLY A 634 -16.05 5.20 32.63
N GLU A 635 -15.72 6.20 31.81
CA GLU A 635 -15.98 7.63 32.05
C GLU A 635 -16.66 8.29 30.83
N SER A 636 -17.71 9.08 31.08
CA SER A 636 -18.55 9.71 30.06
C SER A 636 -17.75 10.53 29.03
N GLU A 637 -18.00 10.28 27.74
CA GLU A 637 -17.58 11.02 26.53
C GLU A 637 -16.64 12.23 26.76
N ARG A 638 -15.33 11.97 26.84
CA ARG A 638 -14.31 13.00 26.57
C ARG A 638 -13.70 12.76 25.19
N ARG A 639 -13.46 13.84 24.44
CA ARG A 639 -12.67 13.80 23.21
C ARG A 639 -11.32 13.16 23.54
N ILE A 640 -11.04 12.02 22.90
CA ILE A 640 -9.75 11.35 22.99
C ILE A 640 -8.73 12.27 22.32
N LEU A 641 -7.86 12.89 23.12
CA LEU A 641 -6.73 13.66 22.62
C LEU A 641 -5.63 12.69 22.20
N PRO A 642 -4.81 13.01 21.17
CA PRO A 642 -3.66 12.19 20.82
C PRO A 642 -2.71 12.10 22.02
N VAL A 643 -2.36 10.88 22.41
CA VAL A 643 -1.46 10.59 23.55
C VAL A 643 -0.13 10.10 23.03
N VAL A 644 0.93 10.48 23.73
CA VAL A 644 2.29 10.01 23.45
C VAL A 644 2.37 8.49 23.74
N PRO A 645 2.94 7.66 22.85
CA PRO A 645 2.99 6.20 23.01
C PRO A 645 3.52 5.72 24.37
N SER A 646 4.50 6.44 24.95
CA SER A 646 5.05 6.15 26.28
C SER A 646 4.01 6.20 27.41
N MET A 647 3.05 7.12 27.32
CA MET A 647 1.96 7.23 28.29
C MET A 647 0.89 6.15 28.05
N ALA A 648 0.64 5.79 26.79
CA ALA A 648 -0.24 4.67 26.48
C ALA A 648 0.33 3.35 27.03
N LEU A 649 1.66 3.16 27.01
CA LEU A 649 2.32 1.98 27.58
C LEU A 649 2.17 1.89 29.11
N ASP A 650 2.35 3.00 29.83
CA ASP A 650 2.10 3.08 31.29
C ASP A 650 0.64 2.71 31.61
N ILE A 651 -0.31 3.21 30.81
CA ILE A 651 -1.74 2.91 30.93
C ILE A 651 -2.05 1.43 30.64
N MET A 652 -1.46 0.85 29.58
CA MET A 652 -1.69 -0.53 29.19
C MET A 652 -1.32 -1.49 30.33
N ILE A 653 -0.15 -1.31 30.94
CA ILE A 653 0.33 -2.14 32.06
C ILE A 653 -0.57 -1.95 33.29
N GLU A 654 -0.99 -0.70 33.58
CA GLU A 654 -1.95 -0.40 34.65
C GLU A 654 -3.27 -1.17 34.46
N ILE A 655 -3.83 -1.17 33.25
CA ILE A 655 -5.07 -1.89 32.93
C ILE A 655 -4.87 -3.41 33.07
N PHE A 656 -3.77 -3.95 32.53
CA PHE A 656 -3.45 -5.38 32.62
C PHE A 656 -3.39 -5.88 34.07
N ILE A 657 -2.69 -5.16 34.96
CA ILE A 657 -2.58 -5.52 36.38
C ILE A 657 -3.94 -5.42 37.10
N LYS A 658 -4.71 -4.36 36.83
CA LYS A 658 -6.03 -4.17 37.43
C LYS A 658 -7.04 -5.22 36.97
N ALA A 659 -6.91 -5.72 35.75
CA ALA A 659 -7.80 -6.72 35.19
C ALA A 659 -7.69 -8.10 35.89
N GLN A 660 -6.57 -8.38 36.59
CA GLN A 660 -6.34 -9.63 37.34
C GLN A 660 -6.62 -10.90 36.50
N LEU A 661 -6.10 -10.91 35.28
CA LEU A 661 -6.39 -11.94 34.26
C LEU A 661 -5.82 -13.33 34.57
N CYS A 662 -4.83 -13.39 35.44
CA CYS A 662 -4.05 -14.59 35.74
C CYS A 662 -3.68 -14.64 37.23
N SER A 663 -3.11 -15.76 37.68
CA SER A 663 -2.65 -15.87 39.07
C SER A 663 -1.58 -14.83 39.38
N SER A 664 -1.40 -14.47 40.66
CA SER A 664 -0.36 -13.52 41.06
C SER A 664 1.04 -13.93 40.58
N SER A 665 1.34 -15.22 40.56
CA SER A 665 2.60 -15.76 40.07
C SER A 665 2.74 -15.63 38.56
N GLN A 666 1.68 -15.89 37.80
CA GLN A 666 1.68 -15.73 36.34
C GLN A 666 1.80 -14.26 35.94
N CYS A 667 1.14 -13.34 36.66
CA CYS A 667 1.23 -11.90 36.40
C CYS A 667 2.66 -11.39 36.56
N VAL A 668 3.35 -11.79 37.63
CA VAL A 668 4.76 -11.46 37.85
C VAL A 668 5.64 -12.01 36.72
N ALA A 669 5.40 -13.26 36.30
CA ALA A 669 6.17 -13.87 35.22
C ALA A 669 5.94 -13.16 33.86
N VAL A 670 4.70 -12.78 33.52
CA VAL A 670 4.40 -12.02 32.29
C VAL A 670 5.08 -10.65 32.30
N LEU A 671 4.97 -9.91 33.41
CA LEU A 671 5.64 -8.61 33.54
C LEU A 671 7.17 -8.74 33.46
N LEU A 672 7.74 -9.78 34.07
CA LEU A 672 9.17 -10.07 33.94
C LEU A 672 9.57 -10.37 32.49
N ASN A 673 8.75 -11.11 31.74
CA ASN A 673 9.02 -11.35 30.32
C ASN A 673 8.96 -10.07 29.49
N TRP A 674 7.99 -9.19 29.73
CA TRP A 674 7.92 -7.87 29.07
C TRP A 674 9.11 -6.98 29.44
N MET A 675 9.60 -7.07 30.68
CA MET A 675 10.79 -6.33 31.11
C MET A 675 12.07 -6.81 30.41
N LEU A 676 12.13 -8.09 30.05
CA LEU A 676 13.31 -8.79 29.53
C LEU A 676 13.22 -9.16 28.04
N SER A 677 12.22 -8.68 27.31
CA SER A 677 11.92 -9.06 25.93
C SER A 677 12.94 -8.60 24.88
N CYS A 678 14.15 -8.20 25.27
CA CYS A 678 15.22 -7.83 24.33
C CYS A 678 15.61 -9.05 23.49
N GLU A 679 15.15 -9.07 22.24
CA GLU A 679 15.55 -10.06 21.24
C GLU A 679 16.88 -9.64 20.62
N VAL A 680 17.86 -10.54 20.62
CA VAL A 680 19.10 -10.35 19.87
C VAL A 680 18.74 -10.54 18.39
N GLN A 681 18.41 -9.45 17.70
CA GLN A 681 18.34 -9.50 16.24
C GLN A 681 19.73 -9.86 15.72
N THR A 682 19.85 -10.98 15.01
CA THR A 682 21.02 -11.26 14.20
C THR A 682 21.06 -10.21 13.11
N PHE A 683 21.81 -9.14 13.34
CA PHE A 683 22.13 -8.18 12.29
C PHE A 683 22.94 -8.93 11.23
N ASP A 684 22.27 -9.49 10.23
CA ASP A 684 22.92 -9.75 8.96
C ASP A 684 23.50 -8.41 8.51
N CYS A 685 24.80 -8.40 8.25
CA CYS A 685 25.56 -7.19 7.91
C CYS A 685 24.96 -6.51 6.67
N VAL A 686 23.98 -5.61 6.84
CA VAL A 686 23.42 -4.79 5.77
C VAL A 686 24.35 -3.59 5.59
N GLY A 687 24.92 -3.48 4.40
CA GLY A 687 26.00 -2.55 4.10
C GLY A 687 25.61 -1.08 4.11
N ASP A 688 26.61 -0.24 4.41
CA ASP A 688 26.94 1.10 3.87
C ASP A 688 25.84 2.11 3.46
N GLU A 689 24.57 1.93 3.81
CA GLU A 689 23.54 2.93 3.55
C GLU A 689 23.12 3.66 4.84
N GLN A 690 23.61 4.90 4.92
CA GLN A 690 23.09 6.04 5.69
C GLN A 690 23.45 6.13 7.19
N PRO A 691 24.51 6.88 7.54
CA PRO A 691 24.91 7.16 8.94
C PRO A 691 23.92 7.99 9.77
N PHE A 692 22.83 8.47 9.17
CA PHE A 692 21.95 9.48 9.76
C PHE A 692 20.44 9.15 9.70
N ASP A 693 20.05 7.99 9.18
CA ASP A 693 18.67 7.50 9.30
C ASP A 693 18.61 6.43 10.40
N ARG A 694 17.82 6.73 11.44
CA ARG A 694 17.55 5.94 12.68
C ARG A 694 18.78 5.24 13.28
N GLY A 695 19.57 6.00 14.04
CA GLY A 695 20.68 5.45 14.80
C GLY A 695 20.24 4.38 15.81
N GLU A 696 21.07 3.34 15.94
CA GLU A 696 21.01 2.26 16.92
C GLU A 696 20.62 2.76 18.33
N LEU A 697 21.03 3.99 18.68
CA LEU A 697 20.73 4.69 19.94
C LEU A 697 19.24 4.89 20.29
N ASN A 698 18.34 5.00 19.30
CA ASN A 698 16.91 5.23 19.57
C ASN A 698 16.16 3.95 19.98
N VAL A 699 16.58 2.78 19.47
CA VAL A 699 15.96 1.48 19.80
C VAL A 699 16.18 1.14 21.28
N PHE A 700 17.41 1.38 21.78
CA PHE A 700 17.76 1.12 23.19
C PHE A 700 17.00 1.98 24.20
N ALA A 701 16.63 3.21 23.83
CA ALA A 701 15.89 4.11 24.72
C ALA A 701 14.44 3.64 24.94
N GLU A 702 13.80 3.05 23.93
CA GLU A 702 12.42 2.56 24.02
C GLU A 702 12.33 1.25 24.83
N ASP A 703 13.25 0.31 24.62
CA ASP A 703 13.30 -0.93 25.43
C ASP A 703 13.56 -0.62 26.91
N LEU A 704 14.47 0.30 27.19
CA LEU A 704 14.77 0.72 28.56
C LEU A 704 13.59 1.49 29.19
N LEU A 705 12.82 2.22 28.39
CA LEU A 705 11.58 2.86 28.85
C LEU A 705 10.53 1.82 29.25
N LEU A 706 10.31 0.78 28.44
CA LEU A 706 9.43 -0.34 28.78
C LEU A 706 9.88 -0.99 30.10
N THR A 707 11.16 -1.33 30.23
CA THR A 707 11.75 -1.90 31.45
C THR A 707 11.49 -1.01 32.67
N ASN A 708 11.67 0.31 32.56
CA ASN A 708 11.44 1.26 33.64
C ASN A 708 9.96 1.33 34.07
N ILE A 709 9.04 1.39 33.11
CA ILE A 709 7.60 1.43 33.38
C ILE A 709 7.16 0.12 34.05
N VAL A 710 7.60 -1.03 33.54
CA VAL A 710 7.30 -2.33 34.13
C VAL A 710 7.90 -2.44 35.53
N TYR A 711 9.14 -1.98 35.76
CA TYR A 711 9.78 -1.95 37.08
C TYR A 711 8.93 -1.22 38.12
N LYS A 712 8.44 -0.02 37.78
CA LYS A 712 7.57 0.79 38.64
C LYS A 712 6.30 0.02 39.04
N HIS A 713 5.59 -0.55 38.06
CA HIS A 713 4.34 -1.27 38.30
C HIS A 713 4.54 -2.61 39.02
N LEU A 714 5.55 -3.38 38.62
CA LEU A 714 5.87 -4.67 39.24
C LEU A 714 6.31 -4.49 40.70
N SER A 715 7.13 -3.48 40.99
CA SER A 715 7.53 -3.16 42.37
C SER A 715 6.34 -2.81 43.25
N GLN A 716 5.43 -1.96 42.76
CA GLN A 716 4.18 -1.61 43.47
C GLN A 716 3.27 -2.84 43.67
N TYR A 717 3.14 -3.67 42.64
CA TYR A 717 2.34 -4.88 42.69
C TYR A 717 2.88 -5.89 43.73
N LEU A 718 4.19 -6.16 43.71
CA LEU A 718 4.86 -7.04 44.68
C LEU A 718 4.72 -6.51 46.11
N GLN A 719 4.91 -5.21 46.34
CA GLN A 719 4.70 -4.60 47.66
C GLN A 719 3.26 -4.79 48.17
N SER A 720 2.26 -4.70 47.29
CA SER A 720 0.86 -4.90 47.68
C SER A 720 0.47 -6.36 47.96
N LYS A 721 1.13 -7.33 47.31
CA LYS A 721 0.77 -8.76 47.36
C LYS A 721 1.68 -9.61 48.26
N CYS A 722 2.93 -9.21 48.48
CA CYS A 722 3.97 -10.01 49.15
C CYS A 722 4.27 -9.54 50.59
N ILE A 723 3.33 -8.86 51.25
CA ILE A 723 3.47 -8.45 52.65
C ILE A 723 3.54 -9.71 53.54
N GLY A 724 4.75 -10.07 53.98
CA GLY A 724 5.00 -11.04 55.05
C GLY A 724 4.88 -12.54 54.72
N LYS A 725 4.97 -12.98 53.45
CA LYS A 725 4.94 -14.41 53.08
C LYS A 725 6.08 -14.79 52.12
N SER A 726 6.58 -16.04 52.24
CA SER A 726 7.42 -16.68 51.22
C SER A 726 6.62 -16.78 49.92
N PHE A 727 6.96 -15.97 48.94
CA PHE A 727 6.30 -15.96 47.63
C PHE A 727 7.02 -16.94 46.71
N SER A 728 6.35 -18.02 46.34
CA SER A 728 6.83 -18.97 45.34
C SER A 728 6.19 -18.70 43.97
N LEU A 729 7.00 -18.80 42.92
CA LEU A 729 6.57 -18.58 41.55
C LEU A 729 6.38 -19.93 40.84
N SER A 730 5.18 -20.13 40.27
CA SER A 730 4.90 -21.25 39.39
C SER A 730 5.10 -20.81 37.94
N LEU A 731 6.12 -21.37 37.28
CA LEU A 731 6.52 -21.02 35.91
C LEU A 731 5.76 -21.83 34.83
N LYS A 732 4.76 -22.64 35.20
CA LYS A 732 4.12 -23.66 34.34
C LYS A 732 3.53 -23.17 33.00
N LYS A 733 3.39 -21.87 32.76
CA LYS A 733 2.54 -21.35 31.65
C LYS A 733 3.04 -20.13 30.88
N VAL A 734 4.21 -19.56 31.18
CA VAL A 734 4.64 -18.33 30.50
C VAL A 734 5.77 -18.64 29.51
N SER A 735 5.52 -18.41 28.22
CA SER A 735 6.53 -18.55 27.18
C SER A 735 7.53 -17.39 27.24
N ASN A 736 8.80 -17.77 27.44
CA ASN A 736 10.04 -16.97 27.38
C ASN A 736 10.45 -16.11 28.59
N TRP A 737 10.61 -16.78 29.73
CA TRP A 737 11.83 -16.65 30.55
C TRP A 737 12.65 -17.95 30.42
N LYS A 738 13.89 -17.91 29.90
CA LYS A 738 14.73 -19.12 29.75
C LYS A 738 15.58 -19.38 31.00
N PHE A 739 15.02 -20.11 31.96
CA PHE A 739 15.80 -20.82 32.97
C PHE A 739 16.49 -22.01 32.28
N SER A 740 17.81 -21.97 32.04
CA SER A 740 18.55 -23.20 31.76
C SER A 740 18.63 -23.97 33.09
N THR A 741 18.18 -25.21 33.16
CA THR A 741 18.90 -26.39 32.66
C THR A 741 17.93 -27.52 32.35
N ASP A 742 18.33 -28.38 31.41
CA ASP A 742 17.74 -29.70 31.11
C ASP A 742 17.22 -30.44 32.35
N SER A 743 15.95 -30.24 32.71
CA SER A 743 15.22 -31.19 33.55
C SER A 743 13.73 -30.84 33.56
N LYS A 744 12.91 -31.84 33.24
CA LYS A 744 11.48 -31.87 33.57
C LYS A 744 11.35 -31.75 35.09
N ILE A 745 11.16 -30.54 35.62
CA ILE A 745 10.92 -30.35 37.06
C ILE A 745 9.79 -29.36 37.26
N ASP A 746 8.88 -29.79 38.14
CA ASP A 746 7.55 -29.28 38.39
C ASP A 746 7.57 -28.35 39.63
N ASP A 747 8.59 -27.49 39.77
CA ASP A 747 8.92 -26.87 41.05
C ASP A 747 8.53 -25.38 41.16
N GLU A 748 7.99 -25.05 42.33
CA GLU A 748 7.87 -23.69 42.85
C GLU A 748 9.28 -23.08 43.05
N VAL A 749 9.58 -22.01 42.33
CA VAL A 749 10.90 -21.34 42.41
C VAL A 749 10.85 -20.23 43.47
N SER A 750 11.85 -20.18 44.34
CA SER A 750 11.97 -19.12 45.36
C SER A 750 12.52 -17.82 44.76
N ILE A 751 12.22 -16.68 45.41
CA ILE A 751 12.75 -15.37 44.99
C ILE A 751 14.29 -15.37 44.94
N ASP A 752 14.95 -16.03 45.91
CA ASP A 752 16.41 -16.17 45.93
C ASP A 752 16.94 -16.90 44.69
N GLN A 753 16.29 -18.00 44.28
CA GLN A 753 16.70 -18.75 43.08
C GLN A 753 16.56 -17.91 41.79
N ILE A 754 15.53 -17.08 41.71
CA ILE A 754 15.30 -16.18 40.57
C ILE A 754 16.40 -15.12 40.51
N VAL A 755 16.67 -14.45 41.63
CA VAL A 755 17.72 -13.41 41.68
C VAL A 755 19.10 -14.01 41.43
N ILE A 756 19.40 -15.22 41.93
CA ILE A 756 20.63 -15.96 41.61
C ILE A 756 20.74 -16.22 40.10
N SER A 757 19.64 -16.61 39.43
CA SER A 757 19.62 -16.80 37.98
C SER A 757 19.95 -15.50 37.24
N PHE A 758 19.36 -14.36 37.64
CA PHE A 758 19.64 -13.06 37.02
C PHE A 758 21.10 -12.64 37.23
N LEU A 759 21.63 -12.87 38.44
CA LEU A 759 23.03 -12.61 38.77
C LEU A 759 23.99 -13.48 37.95
N SER A 760 23.64 -14.75 37.71
CA SER A 760 24.41 -15.65 36.85
C SER A 760 24.42 -15.19 35.39
N GLU A 761 23.26 -14.82 34.84
CA GLU A 761 23.16 -14.24 33.50
C GLU A 761 23.99 -12.95 33.37
N LEU A 762 23.91 -12.07 34.37
CA LEU A 762 24.71 -10.84 34.42
C LEU A 762 26.21 -11.13 34.41
N ASP A 763 26.69 -12.12 35.17
CA ASP A 763 28.11 -12.50 35.15
C ASP A 763 28.52 -13.06 33.78
N ALA A 764 27.66 -13.85 33.12
CA ALA A 764 27.91 -14.39 31.79
C ALA A 764 28.00 -13.29 30.71
N ILE A 765 27.06 -12.32 30.72
CA ILE A 765 27.08 -11.16 29.82
C ILE A 765 28.34 -10.33 30.08
N LEU A 766 28.66 -10.07 31.36
CA LEU A 766 29.84 -9.31 31.74
C LEU A 766 31.14 -9.98 31.28
N GLN A 767 31.26 -11.30 31.43
CA GLN A 767 32.42 -12.04 30.94
C GLN A 767 32.56 -11.94 29.42
N ARG A 768 31.46 -12.00 28.68
CA ARG A 768 31.43 -11.84 27.22
C ARG A 768 31.82 -10.42 26.78
N LEU A 769 31.30 -9.39 27.46
CA LEU A 769 31.65 -8.01 27.17
C LEU A 769 33.14 -7.75 27.43
N LEU A 770 33.65 -8.22 28.58
CA LEU A 770 35.06 -8.04 28.96
C LEU A 770 36.03 -8.82 28.07
N SER A 771 35.67 -10.03 27.62
CA SER A 771 36.53 -10.83 26.74
C SER A 771 36.67 -10.22 25.34
N ARG A 772 35.63 -9.53 24.87
CA ARG A 772 35.64 -8.78 23.59
C ARG A 772 36.40 -7.46 23.66
N GLY A 773 36.66 -6.95 24.87
CA GLY A 773 37.32 -5.66 25.06
C GLY A 773 36.49 -4.48 24.55
N ALA A 774 35.17 -4.65 24.47
CA ALA A 774 34.24 -3.64 23.95
C ALA A 774 34.25 -2.37 24.82
N VAL A 775 34.31 -1.20 24.18
CA VAL A 775 34.40 0.11 24.87
C VAL A 775 33.33 1.10 24.39
N SER A 776 32.76 0.90 23.19
CA SER A 776 31.72 1.75 22.61
C SER A 776 31.00 1.03 21.46
N SER A 777 29.76 1.39 21.16
CA SER A 777 29.01 0.88 20.00
C SER A 777 29.70 1.12 18.65
N LEU A 778 30.42 2.23 18.51
CA LEU A 778 31.23 2.51 17.31
C LEU A 778 32.31 1.46 17.00
N LEU A 779 32.73 0.69 18.00
CA LEU A 779 33.81 -0.30 17.88
C LEU A 779 33.29 -1.74 18.03
N ASP A 780 32.09 -1.92 18.55
CA ASP A 780 31.45 -3.21 18.76
C ASP A 780 29.93 -3.07 18.66
N CYS A 781 29.35 -3.62 17.59
CA CYS A 781 27.92 -3.55 17.30
C CYS A 781 27.01 -4.23 18.34
N HIS A 782 27.55 -5.03 19.27
CA HIS A 782 26.74 -5.64 20.34
C HIS A 782 26.96 -4.97 21.70
N PHE A 783 27.78 -3.91 21.79
CA PHE A 783 28.05 -3.25 23.07
C PHE A 783 26.77 -2.70 23.71
N ASP A 784 25.96 -1.99 22.94
CA ASP A 784 24.73 -1.37 23.45
C ASP A 784 23.65 -2.43 23.80
N VAL A 785 23.58 -3.54 23.06
CA VAL A 785 22.72 -4.69 23.37
C VAL A 785 23.11 -5.31 24.71
N ASP A 786 24.40 -5.54 24.96
CA ASP A 786 24.87 -6.07 26.25
C ASP A 786 24.56 -5.09 27.40
N LEU A 787 24.70 -3.77 27.19
CA LEU A 787 24.37 -2.76 28.20
C LEU A 787 22.86 -2.70 28.51
N LEU A 788 22.01 -2.80 27.49
CA LEU A 788 20.57 -2.91 27.65
C LEU A 788 20.23 -4.16 28.47
N GLN A 789 20.78 -5.31 28.07
CA GLN A 789 20.57 -6.57 28.77
C GLN A 789 20.99 -6.49 30.24
N ILE A 790 22.17 -5.92 30.54
CA ILE A 790 22.63 -5.67 31.91
C ILE A 790 21.61 -4.82 32.67
N SER A 791 21.17 -3.71 32.08
CA SER A 791 20.25 -2.77 32.73
C SER A 791 18.92 -3.43 33.07
N GLN A 792 18.35 -4.21 32.14
CA GLN A 792 17.09 -4.93 32.35
C GLN A 792 17.16 -5.91 33.54
N ARG A 793 18.24 -6.70 33.65
CA ARG A 793 18.41 -7.63 34.79
C ARG A 793 18.61 -6.88 36.11
N LEU A 794 19.31 -5.74 36.10
CA LEU A 794 19.48 -4.91 37.29
C LEU A 794 18.13 -4.37 37.79
N TYR A 795 17.26 -3.87 36.90
CA TYR A 795 15.90 -3.47 37.25
C TYR A 795 15.07 -4.65 37.78
N ALA A 796 15.16 -5.82 37.14
CA ALA A 796 14.47 -7.02 37.60
C ALA A 796 14.91 -7.43 39.01
N ILE A 797 16.21 -7.37 39.32
CA ILE A 797 16.76 -7.63 40.67
C ILE A 797 16.21 -6.61 41.68
N MET A 798 16.12 -5.33 41.32
CA MET A 798 15.58 -4.29 42.20
C MET A 798 14.11 -4.51 42.57
N CYS A 799 13.30 -5.13 41.69
CA CYS A 799 11.92 -5.51 42.04
C CYS A 799 11.85 -6.46 43.24
N PHE A 800 12.87 -7.29 43.47
CA PHE A 800 12.89 -8.35 44.48
C PHE A 800 13.78 -8.06 45.69
N SER A 801 14.51 -6.94 45.69
CA SER A 801 15.59 -6.69 46.66
C SER A 801 15.16 -6.69 48.14
N SER A 802 13.87 -6.45 48.40
CA SER A 802 13.31 -6.46 49.76
C SER A 802 13.04 -7.86 50.31
N TRP A 803 13.11 -8.92 49.49
CA TRP A 803 12.73 -10.28 49.90
C TRP A 803 13.83 -11.32 49.69
N ILE A 804 15.04 -10.87 49.36
CA ILE A 804 16.21 -11.75 49.16
C ILE A 804 17.02 -11.93 50.45
N SER A 805 17.62 -13.10 50.60
CA SER A 805 18.50 -13.41 51.74
C SER A 805 19.82 -12.64 51.69
N GLU A 806 20.46 -12.51 52.85
CA GLU A 806 21.74 -11.78 53.00
C GLU A 806 22.87 -12.43 52.18
N SER A 807 22.84 -13.76 51.99
CA SER A 807 23.80 -14.47 51.15
C SER A 807 23.67 -14.07 49.66
N VAL A 808 22.45 -13.87 49.17
CA VAL A 808 22.17 -13.42 47.80
C VAL A 808 22.56 -11.95 47.62
N LYS A 809 22.33 -11.09 48.63
CA LYS A 809 22.82 -9.69 48.62
C LYS A 809 24.34 -9.62 48.51
N CYS A 810 25.06 -10.47 49.26
CA CYS A 810 26.53 -10.56 49.19
C CYS A 810 27.01 -10.97 47.79
N LEU A 811 26.36 -11.95 47.16
CA LEU A 811 26.66 -12.38 45.79
C LEU A 811 26.44 -11.23 44.78
N GLY A 812 25.33 -10.49 44.93
CA GLY A 812 25.02 -9.34 44.10
C GLY A 812 26.07 -8.23 44.21
N LEU A 813 26.51 -7.88 45.42
CA LEU A 813 27.58 -6.90 45.65
C LEU A 813 28.90 -7.31 44.98
N ALA A 814 29.23 -8.60 44.96
CA ALA A 814 30.43 -9.11 44.29
C ALA A 814 30.37 -8.92 42.76
N ILE A 815 29.22 -9.17 42.14
CA ILE A 815 29.01 -8.96 40.69
C ILE A 815 29.02 -7.47 40.33
N LEU A 816 28.35 -6.62 41.12
CA LEU A 816 28.39 -5.16 40.95
C LEU A 816 29.83 -4.60 41.02
N ALA A 817 30.69 -5.17 41.86
CA ALA A 817 32.10 -4.79 41.92
C ALA A 817 32.85 -5.14 40.62
N LYS A 818 32.52 -6.25 39.95
CA LYS A 818 33.10 -6.60 38.65
C LYS A 818 32.63 -5.64 37.54
N MET A 819 31.39 -5.14 37.59
CA MET A 819 30.84 -4.21 36.59
C MET A 819 31.55 -2.84 36.56
N LYS A 820 32.31 -2.49 37.61
CA LYS A 820 33.20 -1.32 37.59
C LYS A 820 34.31 -1.39 36.54
N LYS A 821 34.58 -2.59 36.00
CA LYS A 821 35.61 -2.83 34.97
C LYS A 821 35.13 -2.53 33.55
N ILE A 822 33.82 -2.31 33.35
CA ILE A 822 33.28 -1.92 32.04
C ILE A 822 33.83 -0.52 31.70
N LYS A 823 34.47 -0.38 30.54
CA LYS A 823 34.98 0.91 30.04
C LYS A 823 33.89 1.60 29.21
N GLY A 824 33.85 2.93 29.21
CA GLY A 824 32.90 3.70 28.39
C GLY A 824 31.44 3.64 28.89
N ARG A 825 31.22 3.48 30.20
CA ARG A 825 29.86 3.36 30.76
C ARG A 825 29.06 4.66 30.56
N PRO A 826 27.80 4.57 30.10
CA PRO A 826 26.91 5.71 30.05
C PRO A 826 26.47 6.13 31.46
N PHE A 827 26.16 7.42 31.64
CA PHE A 827 25.79 7.99 32.95
C PHE A 827 24.60 7.26 33.60
N PHE A 828 23.58 6.88 32.81
CA PHE A 828 22.40 6.19 33.34
C PHE A 828 22.76 4.85 34.01
N LEU A 829 23.75 4.13 33.50
CA LEU A 829 24.17 2.86 34.07
C LEU A 829 24.91 3.06 35.40
N GLU A 830 25.67 4.14 35.56
CA GLU A 830 26.32 4.47 36.84
C GLU A 830 25.29 4.80 37.93
N ASP A 831 24.24 5.53 37.56
CA ASP A 831 23.13 5.83 38.45
C ASP A 831 22.39 4.53 38.85
N LEU A 832 22.04 3.68 37.88
CA LEU A 832 21.38 2.39 38.13
C LEU A 832 22.21 1.49 39.05
N LEU A 833 23.52 1.33 38.80
CA LEU A 833 24.40 0.55 39.67
C LEU A 833 24.44 1.10 41.11
N SER A 834 24.35 2.42 41.26
CA SER A 834 24.30 3.06 42.57
C SER A 834 22.97 2.78 43.28
N GLN A 835 21.86 2.82 42.57
CA GLN A 835 20.53 2.47 43.10
C GLN A 835 20.45 1.00 43.55
N VAL A 836 20.92 0.06 42.71
CA VAL A 836 20.94 -1.38 43.05
C VAL A 836 21.81 -1.63 44.28
N LYS A 837 22.98 -0.99 44.35
CA LYS A 837 23.87 -1.08 45.52
C LYS A 837 23.18 -0.60 46.79
N MET A 838 22.43 0.50 46.72
CA MET A 838 21.66 1.00 47.87
C MET A 838 20.55 0.01 48.28
N CYS A 839 19.91 -0.67 47.34
CA CYS A 839 18.92 -1.71 47.64
C CYS A 839 19.53 -2.90 48.39
N PHE A 840 20.75 -3.33 48.06
CA PHE A 840 21.44 -4.39 48.79
C PHE A 840 21.96 -3.95 50.17
N LEU A 841 22.29 -2.66 50.34
CA LEU A 841 22.81 -2.12 51.61
C LEU A 841 21.71 -1.68 52.59
N LYS A 842 20.45 -1.53 52.13
CA LYS A 842 19.32 -1.28 53.03
C LYS A 842 19.07 -2.55 53.85
N ASN A 843 19.47 -2.49 55.12
CA ASN A 843 19.01 -3.45 56.13
C ASN A 843 17.51 -3.27 56.35
N GLU A 844 16.77 -4.36 56.41
CA GLU A 844 15.42 -4.35 56.98
C GLU A 844 15.54 -3.86 58.43
N THR A 845 15.23 -2.59 58.68
CA THR A 845 14.69 -2.19 59.97
C THR A 845 13.21 -2.53 59.92
N HIS A 846 12.89 -3.79 60.23
CA HIS A 846 11.57 -4.15 60.75
C HIS A 846 11.57 -4.01 62.26
#